data_AF-A0A9J6Q182-F1
#
_entry.id   AF-A0A9J6Q182-F1
#
_cell.length_a   1.000
_cell.length_b   1.000
_cell.length_c   1.000
_cell.angle_alpha   90.00
_cell.angle_beta   90.00
_cell.angle_gamma   90.00
#
_symmetry.space_group_name_H-M   'P 1'
#
loop_
_entity.id
_entity.type
_entity.pdbx_description
1 polymer ?
#
loop_
_entity_poly.entity_id
_entity_poly.type
_entity_poly.pdbx_seq_one_letter_code
_entity_poly.pdbx_strand_id
1 'polypeptide(L)'
;MPWILLLLFSLFCTPAQAAALPGMPASTTQTSPPAEPDVEQKKAAYSALADVLDNDASRNELITQLRSVAATPPETPVPTITPPDIVEQKTVLENVTDVSRHYGEALSSRFAQLYRNLIGTPHKAFNPDTFTHAAQQFLMLAGAVFAFFWLVRLCAWPLYRKMGRWGRKKNREKSSWFHLPLMITSAFIIDLLLLALTLFVGQVLSENMNAGNRTIAFQQALFLNAFALIEFFKAILRLIFCPRVPDLRPFAIDDRTAHYWALRLSVLSGLIGYGLMVAVPIISNQINVQFGALANVLIMLGITVWALYLIFHNKRAITEGLLHLADRSLAFFSLFIRAFALVWHWLACAYFIVLCFFSLFDPGNSLKFMMGATFHSLAIVGIGAFVSGLLSRWIAKTVTLSPQVQRSYPELQKRLNGWISVSLKVARILTVCVAIMLLLSAWGLFDFWNWLHNGAGEKTVDILIRIALILFFSAIGWTLLASLIENRLASDIHGRPLPSARARTLLTLFRNALAVVISTITIMIVLSEIGVNIAPLLAGAGALGLAISFGSQTLVKDIITGIFIQFENGMNTGDLVTIGPLTGTVERMSIRSVGVRQDTGAYHIIPWSSITTFANFVRGIGSVVANYDVDRHEDAEKAKAALKAAVDELLEKEDIRGLIIGEPSFVGIVGLTSTAFTLRVSFTTQPLKQWTVRFALDSMVKKHFDLADVRVPVQMYQLLPSPNAAPPSQQPTL
;
A
#
# COMPACT_ATOMS: atom_id res chain seq x y z
N MET A 1 11.99 -23.97 11.53
CA MET A 1 11.49 -23.17 12.65
C MET A 1 10.03 -22.79 12.39
N PRO A 2 9.06 -23.57 12.88
CA PRO A 2 7.65 -23.44 12.48
C PRO A 2 6.85 -22.39 13.26
N TRP A 3 7.48 -21.67 14.20
CA TRP A 3 6.82 -20.70 15.08
C TRP A 3 6.53 -19.33 14.43
N ILE A 4 6.98 -19.11 13.20
CA ILE A 4 6.87 -17.82 12.48
C ILE A 4 5.55 -17.72 11.69
N LEU A 5 4.95 -18.84 11.30
CA LEU A 5 3.63 -18.87 10.64
C LEU A 5 2.48 -18.78 11.66
N LEU A 6 2.69 -19.23 12.90
CA LEU A 6 1.67 -19.23 13.96
C LEU A 6 1.40 -17.82 14.52
N LEU A 7 2.39 -16.93 14.54
CA LEU A 7 2.23 -15.54 15.04
C LEU A 7 1.62 -14.58 14.02
N LEU A 8 1.68 -14.90 12.72
CA LEU A 8 1.03 -14.13 11.65
C LEU A 8 -0.42 -14.58 11.42
N PHE A 9 -0.75 -15.83 11.76
CA PHE A 9 -2.12 -16.34 11.67
C PHE A 9 -2.97 -16.00 12.91
N SER A 10 -2.35 -15.77 14.08
CA SER A 10 -3.06 -15.45 15.32
C SER A 10 -3.60 -14.01 15.42
N LEU A 11 -3.35 -13.17 14.41
CA LEU A 11 -3.92 -11.81 14.31
C LEU A 11 -5.16 -11.74 13.41
N PHE A 12 -5.59 -12.87 12.81
CA PHE A 12 -6.72 -12.94 11.88
C PHE A 12 -7.89 -13.86 12.32
N CYS A 13 -7.92 -14.32 13.58
CA CYS A 13 -9.04 -15.10 14.08
C CYS A 13 -9.58 -14.53 15.39
N THR A 14 -10.68 -13.78 15.29
CA THR A 14 -11.72 -13.75 16.34
C THR A 14 -12.88 -14.64 15.91
N PRO A 15 -13.58 -15.31 16.86
CA PRO A 15 -14.60 -16.28 16.53
C PRO A 15 -15.90 -15.60 16.13
N ALA A 16 -16.37 -15.92 14.94
CA ALA A 16 -17.79 -15.91 14.62
C ALA A 16 -18.43 -17.13 15.31
N GLN A 17 -19.29 -16.89 16.30
CA GLN A 17 -20.34 -17.84 16.69
C GLN A 17 -21.65 -17.07 16.78
N ALA A 18 -22.35 -17.07 15.65
CA ALA A 18 -23.78 -16.86 15.57
C ALA A 18 -24.48 -18.12 16.09
N ALA A 19 -25.34 -17.98 17.08
CA ALA A 19 -26.38 -18.94 17.38
C ALA A 19 -27.58 -18.62 16.49
N ALA A 20 -27.98 -19.60 15.68
CA ALA A 20 -29.16 -19.52 14.83
C ALA A 20 -30.44 -19.76 15.64
N LEU A 21 -31.43 -18.90 15.48
CA LEU A 21 -32.86 -19.19 15.68
C LEU A 21 -33.53 -19.15 14.30
N PRO A 22 -34.39 -20.12 13.95
CA PRO A 22 -34.99 -20.18 12.63
C PRO A 22 -36.32 -19.41 12.56
N GLY A 23 -36.51 -18.72 11.44
CA GLY A 23 -37.82 -18.58 10.78
C GLY A 23 -38.52 -17.24 10.91
N MET A 24 -38.37 -16.38 9.90
CA MET A 24 -39.47 -15.69 9.20
C MET A 24 -38.92 -14.95 7.95
N PRO A 25 -39.62 -14.96 6.81
CA PRO A 25 -39.09 -14.46 5.56
C PRO A 25 -39.22 -12.93 5.50
N ALA A 26 -38.09 -12.22 5.38
CA ALA A 26 -38.09 -10.80 5.08
C ALA A 26 -37.52 -10.59 3.67
N SER A 27 -38.41 -10.24 2.77
CA SER A 27 -38.16 -9.74 1.42
C SER A 27 -37.15 -8.58 1.42
N THR A 28 -36.14 -8.70 0.56
CA THR A 28 -35.22 -7.61 0.19
C THR A 28 -35.98 -6.49 -0.53
N THR A 29 -36.08 -5.33 0.10
CA THR A 29 -36.36 -4.06 -0.59
C THR A 29 -35.13 -3.18 -0.45
N GLN A 30 -34.48 -2.88 -1.57
CA GLN A 30 -33.48 -1.83 -1.69
C GLN A 30 -34.16 -0.47 -1.44
N THR A 31 -33.68 0.29 -0.48
CA THR A 31 -34.10 1.69 -0.29
C THR A 31 -32.88 2.59 -0.46
N SER A 32 -32.74 3.15 -1.66
CA SER A 32 -32.00 4.40 -1.87
C SER A 32 -32.63 5.50 -0.99
N PRO A 33 -31.86 6.48 -0.48
CA PRO A 33 -32.44 7.64 0.20
C PRO A 33 -33.40 8.37 -0.76
N PRO A 34 -34.59 8.82 -0.29
CA PRO A 34 -35.50 9.54 -1.17
C PRO A 34 -34.86 10.87 -1.59
N ALA A 35 -34.95 11.18 -2.87
CA ALA A 35 -34.56 12.49 -3.41
C ALA A 35 -35.35 13.59 -2.69
N GLU A 36 -34.67 14.68 -2.36
CA GLU A 36 -35.28 15.84 -1.71
C GLU A 36 -36.44 16.37 -2.59
N PRO A 37 -37.65 16.56 -2.04
CA PRO A 37 -38.80 16.96 -2.85
C PRO A 37 -38.63 18.37 -3.42
N ASP A 38 -39.06 18.53 -4.67
CA ASP A 38 -38.93 19.77 -5.43
C ASP A 38 -39.71 20.93 -4.78
N VAL A 39 -39.31 22.16 -5.05
CA VAL A 39 -39.84 23.38 -4.41
C VAL A 39 -41.36 23.53 -4.64
N GLU A 40 -41.88 23.06 -5.78
CA GLU A 40 -43.32 23.03 -6.06
C GLU A 40 -44.07 22.01 -5.19
N GLN A 41 -43.50 20.83 -4.95
CA GLN A 41 -44.09 19.84 -4.05
C GLN A 41 -44.12 20.33 -2.60
N LYS A 42 -43.06 21.05 -2.17
CA LYS A 42 -43.03 21.71 -0.86
C LYS A 42 -44.13 22.79 -0.76
N LYS A 43 -44.33 23.60 -1.79
CA LYS A 43 -45.42 24.61 -1.81
C LYS A 43 -46.82 23.98 -1.76
N ALA A 44 -47.06 22.93 -2.54
CA ALA A 44 -48.34 22.20 -2.54
C ALA A 44 -48.63 21.53 -1.19
N ALA A 45 -47.59 21.01 -0.52
CA ALA A 45 -47.70 20.47 0.82
C ALA A 45 -48.05 21.55 1.85
N TYR A 46 -47.45 22.75 1.75
CA TYR A 46 -47.79 23.87 2.64
C TYR A 46 -49.19 24.43 2.41
N SER A 47 -49.67 24.49 1.16
CA SER A 47 -51.04 24.91 0.88
C SER A 47 -52.05 23.89 1.39
N ALA A 48 -51.81 22.60 1.18
CA ALA A 48 -52.66 21.54 1.71
C ALA A 48 -52.71 21.53 3.25
N LEU A 49 -51.60 21.82 3.91
CA LEU A 49 -51.55 21.97 5.36
C LEU A 49 -52.33 23.20 5.84
N ALA A 50 -52.26 24.32 5.10
CA ALA A 50 -53.04 25.51 5.39
C ALA A 50 -54.55 25.25 5.26
N ASP A 51 -54.98 24.55 4.19
CA ASP A 51 -56.39 24.18 3.98
C ASP A 51 -56.91 23.23 5.07
N VAL A 52 -56.07 22.30 5.54
CA VAL A 52 -56.41 21.39 6.65
C VAL A 52 -56.53 22.13 7.99
N LEU A 53 -55.75 23.20 8.20
CA LEU A 53 -55.81 24.02 9.40
C LEU A 53 -56.97 25.02 9.41
N ASP A 54 -57.47 25.40 8.23
CA ASP A 54 -58.60 26.33 8.06
C ASP A 54 -59.96 25.67 8.39
N ASN A 55 -60.05 24.35 8.26
CA ASN A 55 -61.23 23.57 8.67
C ASN A 55 -61.16 23.16 10.15
N ASP A 56 -62.09 23.65 10.96
CA ASP A 56 -62.15 23.41 12.41
C ASP A 56 -62.23 21.91 12.79
N ALA A 57 -62.89 21.08 11.99
CA ALA A 57 -63.00 19.63 12.25
C ALA A 57 -61.66 18.92 12.01
N SER A 58 -61.04 19.20 10.86
CA SER A 58 -59.75 18.64 10.45
C SER A 58 -58.61 19.09 11.36
N ARG A 59 -58.64 20.36 11.82
CA ARG A 59 -57.68 20.90 12.79
C ARG A 59 -57.75 20.16 14.11
N ASN A 60 -58.96 19.88 14.62
CA ASN A 60 -59.13 19.15 15.88
C ASN A 60 -58.70 17.69 15.76
N GLU A 61 -58.93 17.05 14.61
CA GLU A 61 -58.47 15.68 14.35
C GLU A 61 -56.93 15.62 14.27
N LEU A 62 -56.30 16.58 13.58
CA LEU A 62 -54.84 16.70 13.51
C LEU A 62 -54.22 16.94 14.89
N ILE A 63 -54.81 17.82 15.71
CA ILE A 63 -54.39 18.05 17.10
C ILE A 63 -54.51 16.77 17.93
N THR A 64 -55.57 15.99 17.71
CA THR A 64 -55.80 14.72 18.42
C THR A 64 -54.77 13.67 18.02
N GLN A 65 -54.44 13.56 16.73
CA GLN A 65 -53.39 12.68 16.23
C GLN A 65 -51.99 13.10 16.72
N LEU A 66 -51.68 14.40 16.73
CA LEU A 66 -50.42 14.90 17.27
C LEU A 66 -50.30 14.62 18.77
N ARG A 67 -51.40 14.74 19.53
CA ARG A 67 -51.42 14.37 20.95
C ARG A 67 -51.29 12.86 21.18
N SER A 68 -51.84 12.02 20.31
CA SER A 68 -51.69 10.56 20.43
C SER A 68 -50.26 10.12 20.12
N VAL A 69 -49.62 10.72 19.11
CA VAL A 69 -48.21 10.48 18.78
C VAL A 69 -47.29 10.99 19.91
N ALA A 70 -47.56 12.17 20.49
CA ALA A 70 -46.80 12.69 21.62
C ALA A 70 -46.97 11.88 22.92
N ALA A 71 -48.08 11.16 23.07
CA ALA A 71 -48.35 10.30 24.24
C ALA A 71 -47.66 8.93 24.18
N THR A 72 -47.01 8.59 23.06
CA THR A 72 -46.26 7.34 22.90
C THR A 72 -44.76 7.62 23.19
N PRO A 73 -44.12 6.98 24.19
CA PRO A 73 -42.71 7.25 24.48
C PRO A 73 -41.82 6.75 23.34
N PRO A 74 -40.82 7.53 22.86
CA PRO A 74 -39.93 7.08 21.79
C PRO A 74 -38.85 6.13 22.31
N GLU A 75 -38.66 4.97 21.65
CA GLU A 75 -37.56 4.03 21.89
C GLU A 75 -36.21 4.46 21.26
N THR A 76 -36.11 5.67 20.70
CA THR A 76 -34.85 6.17 20.13
C THR A 76 -34.79 7.71 20.22
N PRO A 77 -33.66 8.30 20.64
CA PRO A 77 -33.53 9.74 20.71
C PRO A 77 -33.49 10.31 19.28
N VAL A 78 -34.47 11.14 18.96
CA VAL A 78 -34.52 11.91 17.70
C VAL A 78 -33.29 12.83 17.65
N PRO A 79 -32.47 12.83 16.58
CA PRO A 79 -31.39 13.79 16.46
C PRO A 79 -32.00 15.19 16.32
N THR A 80 -31.72 16.04 17.30
CA THR A 80 -32.01 17.47 17.22
C THR A 80 -31.29 18.02 16.00
N ILE A 81 -32.03 18.56 15.02
CA ILE A 81 -31.46 19.39 13.96
C ILE A 81 -31.00 20.67 14.63
N THR A 82 -29.75 20.67 15.10
CA THR A 82 -29.02 21.87 15.42
C THR A 82 -28.60 22.50 14.10
N PRO A 83 -28.74 23.83 13.90
CA PRO A 83 -28.17 24.51 12.74
C PRO A 83 -26.67 24.14 12.65
N PRO A 84 -26.06 24.10 11.45
CA PRO A 84 -24.61 23.94 11.38
C PRO A 84 -23.99 25.06 12.22
N ASP A 85 -23.25 24.69 13.26
CA ASP A 85 -22.38 25.62 13.94
C ASP A 85 -21.49 26.21 12.85
N ILE A 86 -21.72 27.49 12.54
CA ILE A 86 -20.73 28.28 11.85
C ILE A 86 -19.57 28.30 12.83
N VAL A 87 -18.62 27.39 12.64
CA VAL A 87 -17.33 27.47 13.29
C VAL A 87 -16.69 28.70 12.66
N GLU A 88 -16.99 29.87 13.21
CA GLU A 88 -16.23 31.09 12.98
C GLU A 88 -14.78 30.68 13.14
N GLN A 89 -14.05 30.73 12.03
CA GLN A 89 -12.63 30.46 12.00
C GLN A 89 -11.96 31.62 12.74
N LYS A 90 -11.98 31.54 14.08
CA LYS A 90 -11.32 32.49 14.95
C LYS A 90 -9.90 32.64 14.46
N THR A 91 -9.54 33.85 14.08
CA THR A 91 -8.17 34.12 13.64
C THR A 91 -7.21 33.70 14.76
N VAL A 92 -5.98 33.28 14.41
CA VAL A 92 -4.98 32.87 15.42
C VAL A 92 -4.81 33.95 16.49
N LEU A 93 -4.93 35.22 16.11
CA LEU A 93 -4.89 36.36 17.01
C LEU A 93 -6.07 36.39 17.98
N GLU A 94 -7.28 36.06 17.53
CA GLU A 94 -8.50 36.00 18.35
C GLU A 94 -8.48 34.81 19.32
N ASN A 95 -8.02 33.64 18.88
CA ASN A 95 -7.78 32.50 19.78
C ASN A 95 -6.69 32.80 20.81
N VAL A 96 -5.61 33.46 20.42
CA VAL A 96 -4.56 33.90 21.37
C VAL A 96 -5.11 34.94 22.34
N THR A 97 -5.98 35.84 21.88
CA THR A 97 -6.62 36.87 22.72
C THR A 97 -7.61 36.25 23.72
N ASP A 98 -8.42 35.28 23.28
CA ASP A 98 -9.36 34.55 24.12
C ASP A 98 -8.65 33.67 25.16
N VAL A 99 -7.60 32.95 24.75
CA VAL A 99 -6.74 32.19 25.66
C VAL A 99 -6.09 33.13 26.66
N SER A 100 -5.52 34.25 26.21
CA SER A 100 -4.89 35.24 27.09
C SER A 100 -5.87 35.88 28.05
N ARG A 101 -7.11 36.16 27.64
CA ARG A 101 -8.18 36.66 28.51
C ARG A 101 -8.62 35.61 29.51
N HIS A 102 -8.92 34.40 29.05
CA HIS A 102 -9.42 33.32 29.91
C HIS A 102 -8.41 32.96 31.00
N TYR A 103 -7.14 32.74 30.64
CA TYR A 103 -6.09 32.44 31.61
C TYR A 103 -5.64 33.69 32.40
N GLY A 104 -5.68 34.88 31.80
CA GLY A 104 -5.35 36.14 32.46
C GLY A 104 -6.37 36.54 33.55
N GLU A 105 -7.66 36.40 33.26
CA GLU A 105 -8.75 36.59 34.21
C GLU A 105 -8.75 35.52 35.30
N ALA A 106 -8.48 34.25 34.95
CA ALA A 106 -8.32 33.17 35.93
C ALA A 106 -7.13 33.43 36.88
N LEU A 107 -5.99 33.89 36.36
CA LEU A 107 -4.82 34.25 37.17
C LEU A 107 -5.10 35.46 38.07
N SER A 108 -5.67 36.53 37.50
CA SER A 108 -6.00 37.76 38.23
C SER A 108 -7.03 37.52 39.33
N SER A 109 -8.10 36.77 39.03
CA SER A 109 -9.15 36.44 39.99
C SER A 109 -8.64 35.57 41.13
N ARG A 110 -7.75 34.60 40.85
CA ARG A 110 -7.08 33.79 41.89
C ARG A 110 -6.12 34.62 42.73
N PHE A 111 -5.36 35.52 42.13
CA PHE A 111 -4.48 36.44 42.86
C PHE A 111 -5.28 37.39 43.76
N ALA A 112 -6.38 37.95 43.24
CA ALA A 112 -7.30 38.78 44.00
C ALA A 112 -8.00 38.01 45.13
N GLN A 113 -8.36 36.74 44.91
CA GLN A 113 -8.88 35.85 45.95
C GLN A 113 -7.82 35.55 47.01
N LEU A 114 -6.57 35.24 46.61
CA LEU A 114 -5.47 34.99 47.53
C LEU A 114 -5.22 36.23 48.40
N TYR A 115 -5.16 37.41 47.78
CA TYR A 115 -4.98 38.71 48.45
C TYR A 115 -6.12 39.02 49.43
N ARG A 116 -7.38 38.89 49.00
CA ARG A 116 -8.55 39.10 49.88
C ARG A 116 -8.59 38.11 51.04
N ASN A 117 -8.25 36.84 50.80
CA ASN A 117 -8.26 35.81 51.84
C ASN A 117 -7.10 35.97 52.85
N LEU A 118 -5.96 36.53 52.42
CA LEU A 118 -4.84 36.87 53.30
C LEU A 118 -5.17 38.02 54.26
N ILE A 119 -6.03 38.95 53.86
CA ILE A 119 -6.34 40.17 54.63
C ILE A 119 -7.65 40.05 55.43
N GLY A 120 -8.64 39.29 54.95
CA GLY A 120 -10.03 39.39 55.42
C GLY A 120 -10.62 38.24 56.25
N THR A 121 -9.89 37.16 56.57
CA THR A 121 -10.50 35.95 57.18
C THR A 121 -10.24 35.85 58.69
N PRO A 122 -11.20 35.43 59.54
CA PRO A 122 -10.94 35.14 60.96
C PRO A 122 -9.90 34.02 61.07
N HIS A 123 -8.79 34.30 61.74
CA HIS A 123 -7.66 33.39 61.84
C HIS A 123 -8.04 32.28 62.82
N LYS A 124 -7.82 31.01 62.44
CA LYS A 124 -7.82 29.91 63.42
C LYS A 124 -6.77 30.29 64.47
N ALA A 125 -7.12 30.31 65.76
CA ALA A 125 -6.20 30.68 66.81
C ALA A 125 -4.98 29.74 66.75
N PHE A 126 -3.83 30.27 66.30
CA PHE A 126 -2.60 29.51 66.24
C PHE A 126 -2.20 29.15 67.67
N ASN A 127 -2.15 27.84 67.95
CA ASN A 127 -1.71 27.34 69.25
C ASN A 127 -0.23 26.94 69.15
N PRO A 128 0.70 27.75 69.67
CA PRO A 128 2.15 27.54 69.53
C PRO A 128 2.60 26.20 70.13
N ASP A 129 1.98 25.76 71.22
CA ASP A 129 2.41 24.57 71.97
C ASP A 129 2.07 23.30 71.20
N THR A 130 0.87 23.22 70.63
CA THR A 130 0.48 22.06 69.80
C THR A 130 1.28 21.99 68.50
N PHE A 131 1.61 23.15 67.92
CA PHE A 131 2.43 23.23 66.71
C PHE A 131 3.87 22.83 66.98
N THR A 132 4.50 23.37 68.03
CA THR A 132 5.90 23.07 68.38
C THR A 132 6.07 21.62 68.77
N HIS A 133 5.13 21.05 69.53
CA HIS A 133 5.14 19.63 69.89
C HIS A 133 4.98 18.72 68.65
N ALA A 134 4.01 19.01 67.77
CA ALA A 134 3.84 18.26 66.51
C ALA A 134 5.06 18.38 65.59
N ALA A 135 5.63 19.59 65.47
CA ALA A 135 6.83 19.84 64.67
C ALA A 135 8.05 19.11 65.24
N GLN A 136 8.23 19.06 66.56
CA GLN A 136 9.33 18.34 67.20
C GLN A 136 9.22 16.84 66.97
N GLN A 137 8.04 16.24 67.13
CA GLN A 137 7.82 14.82 66.86
C GLN A 137 8.02 14.47 65.38
N PHE A 138 7.56 15.34 64.48
CA PHE A 138 7.82 15.23 63.06
C PHE A 138 9.32 15.28 62.73
N LEU A 139 10.05 16.27 63.26
CA LEU A 139 11.49 16.44 63.05
C LEU A 139 12.29 15.27 63.62
N MET A 140 11.88 14.74 64.77
CA MET A 140 12.52 13.58 65.39
C MET A 140 12.34 12.32 64.52
N LEU A 141 11.12 12.07 64.00
CA LEU A 141 10.89 10.98 63.04
C LEU A 141 11.72 11.18 61.77
N ALA A 142 11.66 12.37 61.17
CA ALA A 142 12.39 12.67 59.94
C ALA A 142 13.90 12.48 60.12
N GLY A 143 14.45 12.99 61.22
CA GLY A 143 15.85 12.82 61.60
C GLY A 143 16.23 11.35 61.78
N ALA A 144 15.40 10.57 62.49
CA ALA A 144 15.63 9.14 62.70
C ALA A 144 15.60 8.34 61.39
N VAL A 145 14.63 8.62 60.51
CA VAL A 145 14.51 7.98 59.19
C VAL A 145 15.72 8.31 58.30
N PHE A 146 16.13 9.58 58.23
CA PHE A 146 17.32 9.97 57.47
C PHE A 146 18.61 9.38 58.04
N ALA A 147 18.76 9.36 59.37
CA ALA A 147 19.91 8.77 60.04
C ALA A 147 20.00 7.27 59.75
N PHE A 148 18.89 6.55 59.88
CA PHE A 148 18.80 5.12 59.55
C PHE A 148 19.13 4.86 58.08
N PHE A 149 18.53 5.62 57.15
CA PHE A 149 18.80 5.50 55.72
C PHE A 149 20.28 5.71 55.38
N TRP A 150 20.90 6.73 55.99
CA TRP A 150 22.30 7.04 55.76
C TRP A 150 23.22 5.96 56.32
N LEU A 151 22.91 5.43 57.51
CA LEU A 151 23.65 4.34 58.16
C LEU A 151 23.58 3.04 57.34
N VAL A 152 22.38 2.60 56.97
CA VAL A 152 22.17 1.38 56.17
C VAL A 152 22.90 1.49 54.82
N ARG A 153 22.90 2.67 54.22
CA ARG A 153 23.61 2.92 52.96
C ARG A 153 25.13 2.99 53.12
N LEU A 154 25.62 3.51 54.25
CA LEU A 154 27.04 3.47 54.59
C LEU A 154 27.51 2.02 54.73
N CYS A 155 26.72 1.16 55.37
CA CYS A 155 26.98 -0.28 55.48
C CYS A 155 26.99 -1.00 54.13
N ALA A 156 26.14 -0.59 53.17
CA ALA A 156 26.08 -1.18 51.83
C ALA A 156 27.20 -0.68 50.87
N TRP A 157 27.90 0.41 51.21
CA TRP A 157 28.96 1.00 50.39
C TRP A 157 30.09 0.04 49.96
N PRO A 158 30.69 -0.79 50.85
CA PRO A 158 31.73 -1.75 50.45
C PRO A 158 31.23 -2.77 49.42
N LEU A 159 29.95 -3.16 49.50
CA LEU A 159 29.32 -4.10 48.57
C LEU A 159 29.27 -3.51 47.16
N TYR A 160 28.82 -2.26 47.02
CA TYR A 160 28.77 -1.57 45.71
C TYR A 160 30.16 -1.46 45.05
N ARG A 161 31.21 -1.16 45.83
CA ARG A 161 32.59 -1.12 45.30
C ARG A 161 33.07 -2.48 44.82
N LYS A 162 32.75 -3.56 45.55
CA LYS A 162 33.11 -4.93 45.17
C LYS A 162 32.40 -5.36 43.89
N MET A 163 31.10 -5.09 43.78
CA MET A 163 30.29 -5.38 42.60
C MET A 163 30.78 -4.63 41.35
N GLY A 164 31.14 -3.35 41.49
CA GLY A 164 31.68 -2.55 40.38
C GLY A 164 33.00 -3.08 39.83
N ARG A 165 33.96 -3.35 40.70
CA ARG A 165 35.27 -3.91 40.31
C ARG A 165 35.11 -5.27 39.62
N TRP A 166 34.23 -6.13 40.15
CA TRP A 166 33.95 -7.44 39.58
C TRP A 166 33.27 -7.34 38.21
N GLY A 167 32.23 -6.51 38.08
CA GLY A 167 31.49 -6.32 36.82
C GLY A 167 32.37 -5.74 35.70
N ARG A 168 33.23 -4.76 36.01
CA ARG A 168 34.15 -4.17 35.01
C ARG A 168 35.30 -5.09 34.63
N LYS A 169 35.86 -5.85 35.58
CA LYS A 169 36.90 -6.85 35.28
C LYS A 169 36.37 -7.88 34.27
N LYS A 170 35.19 -8.43 34.52
CA LYS A 170 34.58 -9.46 33.66
C LYS A 170 34.11 -8.93 32.28
N ASN A 171 33.71 -7.66 32.21
CA ASN A 171 33.38 -7.00 30.94
C ASN A 171 34.63 -6.69 30.07
N ARG A 172 35.80 -6.46 30.69
CA ARG A 172 37.07 -6.28 29.97
C ARG A 172 37.59 -7.58 29.35
N GLU A 173 37.31 -8.72 29.98
CA GLU A 173 37.71 -10.06 29.51
C GLU A 173 36.90 -10.55 28.29
N LYS A 174 36.03 -9.71 27.68
CA LYS A 174 35.21 -9.96 26.48
C LYS A 174 34.31 -11.22 26.49
N SER A 175 34.30 -11.99 27.57
CA SER A 175 33.61 -13.29 27.66
C SER A 175 32.08 -13.19 27.85
N SER A 176 31.53 -12.07 28.34
CA SER A 176 30.07 -11.91 28.45
C SER A 176 29.64 -10.45 28.61
N TRP A 177 28.89 -9.95 27.62
CA TRP A 177 28.28 -8.61 27.59
C TRP A 177 27.20 -8.40 28.67
N PHE A 178 26.74 -9.47 29.32
CA PHE A 178 25.61 -9.43 30.27
C PHE A 178 25.99 -9.12 31.72
N HIS A 179 27.24 -9.35 32.13
CA HIS A 179 27.61 -9.23 33.55
C HIS A 179 27.63 -7.79 34.08
N LEU A 180 28.03 -6.81 33.26
CA LEU A 180 28.02 -5.41 33.68
C LEU A 180 26.58 -4.88 33.83
N PRO A 181 25.67 -5.06 32.84
CA PRO A 181 24.25 -4.74 33.04
C PRO A 181 23.65 -5.44 34.26
N LEU A 182 23.93 -6.74 34.47
CA LEU A 182 23.43 -7.49 35.63
C LEU A 182 23.88 -6.88 36.96
N MET A 183 25.16 -6.49 37.08
CA MET A 183 25.68 -5.85 38.28
C MET A 183 25.03 -4.48 38.53
N ILE A 184 24.81 -3.69 37.48
CA ILE A 184 24.13 -2.39 37.55
C ILE A 184 22.68 -2.57 38.02
N THR A 185 21.94 -3.53 37.44
CA THR A 185 20.56 -3.83 37.85
C THR A 185 20.49 -4.34 39.29
N SER A 186 21.41 -5.23 39.68
CA SER A 186 21.46 -5.73 41.07
C SER A 186 21.79 -4.64 42.09
N ALA A 187 22.66 -3.68 41.75
CA ALA A 187 22.93 -2.52 42.60
C ALA A 187 21.67 -1.65 42.79
N PHE A 188 20.87 -1.47 41.74
CA PHE A 188 19.59 -0.77 41.84
C PHE A 188 18.57 -1.51 42.71
N ILE A 189 18.48 -2.84 42.57
CA ILE A 189 17.59 -3.67 43.41
C ILE A 189 17.98 -3.53 44.89
N ILE A 190 19.28 -3.55 45.21
CA ILE A 190 19.75 -3.32 46.58
C ILE A 190 19.32 -1.93 47.07
N ASP A 191 19.51 -0.87 46.27
CA ASP A 191 19.05 0.48 46.63
C ASP A 191 17.53 0.54 46.92
N LEU A 192 16.71 -0.19 46.15
CA LEU A 192 15.26 -0.31 46.39
C LEU A 192 14.93 -1.10 47.66
N LEU A 193 15.65 -2.19 47.94
CA LEU A 193 15.47 -2.96 49.17
C LEU A 193 15.86 -2.15 50.40
N LEU A 194 16.94 -1.37 50.35
CA LEU A 194 17.33 -0.48 51.44
C LEU A 194 16.28 0.61 51.67
N LEU A 195 15.71 1.17 50.60
CA LEU A 195 14.61 2.11 50.69
C LEU A 195 13.36 1.48 51.32
N ALA A 196 12.95 0.29 50.86
CA ALA A 196 11.81 -0.44 51.42
C ALA A 196 12.01 -0.77 52.91
N LEU A 197 13.22 -1.21 53.29
CA LEU A 197 13.59 -1.45 54.70
C LEU A 197 13.48 -0.15 55.52
N THR A 198 13.94 0.96 54.98
CA THR A 198 13.90 2.26 55.65
C THR A 198 12.46 2.74 55.83
N LEU A 199 11.59 2.55 54.83
CA LEU A 199 10.18 2.88 54.91
C LEU A 199 9.46 2.00 55.92
N PHE A 200 9.76 0.70 55.96
CA PHE A 200 9.23 -0.21 56.96
C PHE A 200 9.59 0.24 58.39
N VAL A 201 10.86 0.53 58.64
CA VAL A 201 11.33 1.05 59.94
C VAL A 201 10.71 2.42 60.25
N GLY A 202 10.60 3.29 59.26
CA GLY A 202 9.97 4.60 59.40
C GLY A 202 8.49 4.52 59.74
N GLN A 203 7.77 3.54 59.18
CA GLN A 203 6.35 3.31 59.47
C GLN A 203 6.15 2.76 60.88
N VAL A 204 6.96 1.78 61.30
CA VAL A 204 6.97 1.28 62.69
C VAL A 204 7.28 2.41 63.68
N LEU A 205 8.26 3.25 63.37
CA LEU A 205 8.63 4.38 64.22
C LEU A 205 7.52 5.45 64.26
N SER A 206 6.85 5.70 63.13
CA SER A 206 5.68 6.59 63.06
C SER A 206 4.52 6.10 63.94
N GLU A 207 4.24 4.80 63.93
CA GLU A 207 3.18 4.20 64.77
C GLU A 207 3.47 4.37 66.26
N ASN A 208 4.74 4.20 66.66
CA ASN A 208 5.15 4.33 68.05
C ASN A 208 5.22 5.80 68.53
N MET A 209 5.58 6.73 67.64
CA MET A 209 5.81 8.14 67.99
C MET A 209 4.57 9.03 67.86
N ASN A 210 3.50 8.57 67.21
CA ASN A 210 2.32 9.41 66.96
C ASN A 210 1.47 9.72 68.21
N ALA A 211 1.72 9.03 69.34
CA ALA A 211 1.06 9.23 70.63
C ALA A 211 -0.49 9.32 70.56
N GLY A 212 -1.12 8.66 69.58
CA GLY A 212 -2.57 8.69 69.36
C GLY A 212 -3.12 9.96 68.69
N ASN A 213 -2.28 10.92 68.29
CA ASN A 213 -2.71 12.16 67.67
C ASN A 213 -2.84 12.03 66.14
N ARG A 214 -4.06 12.17 65.62
CA ARG A 214 -4.38 12.08 64.18
C ARG A 214 -3.61 13.08 63.31
N THR A 215 -3.36 14.28 63.83
CA THR A 215 -2.65 15.33 63.07
C THR A 215 -1.18 14.94 62.86
N ILE A 216 -0.55 14.37 63.90
CA ILE A 216 0.86 13.96 63.86
C ILE A 216 1.01 12.76 62.94
N ALA A 217 0.12 11.76 63.04
CA ALA A 217 0.08 10.62 62.13
C ALA A 217 -0.06 11.05 60.65
N PHE A 218 -0.92 12.04 60.36
CA PHE A 218 -1.07 12.58 59.01
C PHE A 218 0.22 13.24 58.48
N GLN A 219 0.90 14.05 59.30
CA GLN A 219 2.16 14.70 58.92
C GLN A 219 3.30 13.68 58.69
N GLN A 220 3.39 12.68 59.55
CA GLN A 220 4.36 11.60 59.43
C GLN A 220 4.10 10.75 58.18
N ALA A 221 2.85 10.44 57.87
CA ALA A 221 2.46 9.72 56.65
C ALA A 221 2.80 10.52 55.37
N LEU A 222 2.54 11.84 55.34
CA LEU A 222 2.94 12.71 54.24
C LEU A 222 4.47 12.70 54.04
N PHE A 223 5.23 12.75 55.12
CA PHE A 223 6.69 12.67 55.05
C PHE A 223 7.17 11.31 54.54
N LEU A 224 6.66 10.19 55.05
CA LEU A 224 7.05 8.86 54.59
C LEU A 224 6.73 8.65 53.10
N ASN A 225 5.57 9.13 52.64
CA ASN A 225 5.19 9.09 51.22
C ASN A 225 6.13 9.94 50.36
N ALA A 226 6.42 11.17 50.78
CA ALA A 226 7.37 12.04 50.09
C ALA A 226 8.79 11.46 50.09
N PHE A 227 9.23 10.90 51.23
CA PHE A 227 10.52 10.24 51.38
C PHE A 227 10.65 9.05 50.43
N ALA A 228 9.64 8.17 50.37
CA ALA A 228 9.58 7.05 49.43
C ALA A 228 9.78 7.53 47.98
N LEU A 229 8.99 8.52 47.57
CA LEU A 229 8.97 9.02 46.20
C LEU A 229 10.29 9.70 45.81
N ILE A 230 10.81 10.57 46.67
CA ILE A 230 12.03 11.36 46.41
C ILE A 230 13.26 10.48 46.46
N GLU A 231 13.38 9.57 47.44
CA GLU A 231 14.54 8.69 47.53
C GLU A 231 14.52 7.61 46.44
N PHE A 232 13.33 7.19 45.97
CA PHE A 232 13.19 6.40 44.75
C PHE A 232 13.72 7.15 43.52
N PHE A 233 13.31 8.41 43.33
CA PHE A 233 13.82 9.23 42.23
C PHE A 233 15.33 9.46 42.33
N LYS A 234 15.86 9.72 43.53
CA LYS A 234 17.31 9.81 43.75
C LYS A 234 18.02 8.48 43.54
N ALA A 235 17.39 7.33 43.79
CA ALA A 235 17.94 6.02 43.44
C ALA A 235 18.08 5.87 41.92
N ILE A 236 17.11 6.34 41.13
CA ILE A 236 17.20 6.39 39.67
C ILE A 236 18.35 7.30 39.22
N LEU A 237 18.49 8.51 39.81
CA LEU A 237 19.63 9.39 39.52
C LEU A 237 20.97 8.72 39.85
N ARG A 238 21.04 7.98 40.96
CA ARG A 238 22.23 7.21 41.34
C ARG A 238 22.52 6.08 40.34
N LEU A 239 21.49 5.40 39.84
CA LEU A 239 21.63 4.38 38.80
C LEU A 239 22.23 4.96 37.51
N ILE A 240 21.72 6.12 37.07
CA ILE A 240 22.13 6.77 35.81
C ILE A 240 23.55 7.34 35.92
N PHE A 241 23.82 8.13 36.96
CA PHE A 241 25.07 8.90 37.06
C PHE A 241 26.18 8.17 37.83
N CYS A 242 25.84 7.25 38.75
CA CYS A 242 26.77 6.53 39.62
C CYS A 242 27.92 7.44 40.14
N PRO A 243 27.62 8.53 40.89
CA PRO A 243 28.61 9.53 41.23
C PRO A 243 29.75 8.93 42.06
N ARG A 244 29.44 8.17 43.11
CA ARG A 244 30.44 7.68 44.08
C ARG A 244 31.20 6.42 43.64
N VAL A 245 30.71 5.67 42.65
CA VAL A 245 31.30 4.40 42.19
C VAL A 245 31.39 4.40 40.66
N PRO A 246 32.46 4.97 40.08
CA PRO A 246 32.62 5.07 38.62
C PRO A 246 32.61 3.71 37.91
N ASP A 247 33.01 2.64 38.60
CA ASP A 247 33.04 1.28 38.06
C ASP A 247 31.66 0.73 37.67
N LEU A 248 30.58 1.22 38.27
CA LEU A 248 29.21 0.79 37.97
C LEU A 248 28.49 1.72 36.97
N ARG A 249 29.18 2.70 36.38
CA ARG A 249 28.51 3.70 35.52
C ARG A 249 28.02 3.07 34.20
N PRO A 250 26.71 3.19 33.87
CA PRO A 250 26.18 2.66 32.60
C PRO A 250 26.64 3.47 31.39
N PHE A 251 26.83 4.79 31.56
CA PHE A 251 27.21 5.71 30.49
C PHE A 251 28.66 6.21 30.66
N ALA A 252 29.36 6.46 29.56
CA ALA A 252 30.69 7.05 29.58
C ALA A 252 30.60 8.58 29.80
N ILE A 253 30.39 9.00 31.04
CA ILE A 253 30.35 10.41 31.48
C ILE A 253 31.57 10.67 32.36
N ASP A 254 32.14 11.87 32.33
CA ASP A 254 33.24 12.26 33.22
C ASP A 254 32.79 12.28 34.70
N ASP A 255 33.72 11.99 35.62
CA ASP A 255 33.43 11.91 37.06
C ASP A 255 32.93 13.23 37.64
N ARG A 256 33.45 14.38 37.14
CA ARG A 256 33.02 15.71 37.60
C ARG A 256 31.60 16.01 37.14
N THR A 257 31.30 15.73 35.88
CA THR A 257 29.98 15.93 35.29
C THR A 257 28.93 15.05 35.97
N ALA A 258 29.24 13.79 36.25
CA ALA A 258 28.33 12.88 36.94
C ALA A 258 28.00 13.35 38.37
N HIS A 259 28.99 13.81 39.14
CA HIS A 259 28.75 14.38 40.48
C HIS A 259 27.94 15.67 40.43
N TYR A 260 28.27 16.57 39.51
CA TYR A 260 27.57 17.85 39.33
C TYR A 260 26.07 17.63 39.08
N TRP A 261 25.73 16.78 38.10
CA TRP A 261 24.33 16.50 37.73
C TRP A 261 23.59 15.73 38.81
N ALA A 262 24.21 14.72 39.41
CA ALA A 262 23.59 13.94 40.48
C ALA A 262 23.25 14.81 41.70
N LEU A 263 24.12 15.74 42.08
CA LEU A 263 23.89 16.65 43.20
C LEU A 263 22.77 17.65 42.89
N ARG A 264 22.85 18.33 41.75
CA ARG A 264 21.86 19.35 41.38
C ARG A 264 20.47 18.73 41.14
N LEU A 265 20.36 17.62 40.42
CA LEU A 265 19.06 16.96 40.23
C LEU A 265 18.50 16.38 41.54
N SER A 266 19.36 15.91 42.45
CA SER A 266 18.92 15.45 43.78
C SER A 266 18.39 16.59 44.65
N VAL A 267 19.02 17.78 44.60
CA VAL A 267 18.51 18.97 45.30
C VAL A 267 17.17 19.40 44.69
N LEU A 268 16.99 19.29 43.37
CA LEU A 268 15.74 19.61 42.67
C LEU A 268 14.60 18.70 43.03
N SER A 269 14.82 17.40 42.94
CA SER A 269 13.84 16.43 43.39
C SER A 269 13.50 16.60 44.88
N GLY A 270 14.49 16.91 45.72
CA GLY A 270 14.27 17.18 47.13
C GLY A 270 13.41 18.42 47.39
N LEU A 271 13.69 19.53 46.70
CA LEU A 271 12.98 20.79 46.87
C LEU A 271 11.54 20.70 46.32
N ILE A 272 11.35 20.03 45.19
CA ILE A 272 10.03 19.71 44.63
C ILE A 272 9.24 18.81 45.59
N GLY A 273 9.81 17.68 46.00
CA GLY A 273 9.06 16.69 46.76
C GLY A 273 8.83 17.09 48.22
N TYR A 274 9.88 17.44 48.99
CA TYR A 274 9.71 17.80 50.40
C TYR A 274 9.05 19.18 50.55
N GLY A 275 9.32 20.12 49.64
CA GLY A 275 8.65 21.42 49.63
C GLY A 275 7.15 21.29 49.38
N LEU A 276 6.75 20.64 48.28
CA LEU A 276 5.35 20.62 47.85
C LEU A 276 4.51 19.51 48.50
N MET A 277 5.08 18.33 48.80
CA MET A 277 4.30 17.23 49.41
C MET A 277 4.32 17.22 50.93
N VAL A 278 5.25 17.94 51.57
CA VAL A 278 5.38 17.93 53.03
C VAL A 278 5.20 19.32 53.60
N ALA A 279 6.03 20.29 53.22
CA ALA A 279 5.96 21.63 53.81
C ALA A 279 4.63 22.34 53.50
N VAL A 280 4.17 22.32 52.25
CA VAL A 280 2.91 22.98 51.84
C VAL A 280 1.68 22.40 52.55
N PRO A 281 1.42 21.07 52.57
CA PRO A 281 0.27 20.52 53.28
C PRO A 281 0.34 20.70 54.79
N ILE A 282 1.55 20.66 55.39
CA ILE A 282 1.75 20.93 56.82
C ILE A 282 1.36 22.38 57.15
N ILE A 283 1.86 23.36 56.39
CA ILE A 283 1.53 24.78 56.57
C ILE A 283 0.03 25.01 56.37
N SER A 284 -0.56 24.38 55.35
CA SER A 284 -1.99 24.46 55.03
C SER A 284 -2.87 23.96 56.19
N ASN A 285 -2.50 22.83 56.80
CA ASN A 285 -3.27 22.20 57.87
C ASN A 285 -3.04 22.83 59.26
N GLN A 286 -1.81 23.27 59.55
CA GLN A 286 -1.43 23.78 60.87
C GLN A 286 -1.65 25.28 61.05
N ILE A 287 -1.39 26.08 60.00
CA ILE A 287 -1.54 27.53 60.04
C ILE A 287 -2.86 27.91 59.40
N ASN A 288 -2.92 27.84 58.07
CA ASN A 288 -4.12 28.08 57.28
C ASN A 288 -3.89 27.70 55.82
N VAL A 289 -4.97 27.39 55.09
CA VAL A 289 -4.95 27.00 53.68
C VAL A 289 -4.33 28.09 52.79
N GLN A 290 -4.58 29.36 53.12
CA GLN A 290 -4.02 30.52 52.40
C GLN A 290 -2.50 30.62 52.56
N PHE A 291 -1.98 30.39 53.76
CA PHE A 291 -0.53 30.37 54.00
C PHE A 291 0.12 29.18 53.30
N GLY A 292 -0.58 28.03 53.23
CA GLY A 292 -0.16 26.89 52.43
C GLY A 292 -0.07 27.23 50.93
N ALA A 293 -1.08 27.93 50.40
CA ALA A 293 -1.10 28.38 49.01
C ALA A 293 0.02 29.39 48.70
N LEU A 294 0.29 30.33 49.61
CA LEU A 294 1.41 31.27 49.50
C LEU A 294 2.77 30.53 49.52
N ALA A 295 2.94 29.58 50.45
CA ALA A 295 4.15 28.76 50.52
C ALA A 295 4.35 27.94 49.23
N ASN A 296 3.27 27.37 48.67
CA ASN A 296 3.29 26.67 47.39
C ASN A 296 3.79 27.57 46.25
N VAL A 297 3.27 28.80 46.15
CA VAL A 297 3.70 29.79 45.14
C VAL A 297 5.19 30.11 45.29
N LEU A 298 5.64 30.44 46.50
CA LEU A 298 7.04 30.84 46.75
C LEU A 298 8.02 29.68 46.48
N ILE A 299 7.69 28.48 46.96
CA ILE A 299 8.49 27.28 46.73
C ILE A 299 8.54 26.97 45.24
N MET A 300 7.40 26.99 44.55
CA MET A 300 7.33 26.69 43.11
C MET A 300 8.05 27.71 42.24
N LEU A 301 7.97 29.01 42.58
CA LEU A 301 8.74 30.06 41.92
C LEU A 301 10.24 29.83 42.13
N GLY A 302 10.65 29.50 43.36
CA GLY A 302 12.04 29.15 43.69
C GLY A 302 12.55 27.95 42.89
N ILE A 303 11.76 26.87 42.79
CA ILE A 303 12.05 25.68 41.96
C ILE A 303 12.25 26.11 40.51
N THR A 304 11.34 26.92 39.98
CA THR A 304 11.32 27.33 38.57
C THR A 304 12.52 28.20 38.24
N VAL A 305 12.83 29.20 39.07
CA VAL A 305 14.01 30.07 38.89
C VAL A 305 15.29 29.27 38.94
N TRP A 306 15.41 28.34 39.90
CA TRP A 306 16.61 27.54 40.03
C TRP A 306 16.76 26.49 38.91
N ALA A 307 15.65 25.92 38.41
CA ALA A 307 15.64 25.07 37.23
C ALA A 307 16.03 25.85 35.96
N LEU A 308 15.47 27.04 35.75
CA LEU A 308 15.82 27.94 34.64
C LEU A 308 17.31 28.31 34.68
N TYR A 309 17.82 28.71 35.84
CA TYR A 309 19.25 28.96 36.05
C TYR A 309 20.08 27.76 35.62
N LEU A 310 19.71 26.54 36.05
CA LEU A 310 20.41 25.32 35.72
C LEU A 310 20.39 25.00 34.21
N ILE A 311 19.25 25.23 33.54
CA ILE A 311 19.08 25.03 32.09
C ILE A 311 19.97 26.01 31.31
N PHE A 312 19.90 27.31 31.61
CA PHE A 312 20.65 28.33 30.88
C PHE A 312 22.15 28.26 31.15
N HIS A 313 22.56 27.98 32.39
CA HIS A 313 23.97 27.83 32.75
C HIS A 313 24.63 26.65 32.03
N ASN A 314 23.91 25.53 31.87
CA ASN A 314 24.43 24.33 31.21
C ASN A 314 24.03 24.21 29.73
N LYS A 315 23.46 25.26 29.14
CA LYS A 315 22.90 25.23 27.78
C LYS A 315 23.90 24.68 26.75
N ARG A 316 25.10 25.26 26.75
CA ARG A 316 26.16 24.91 25.78
C ARG A 316 26.64 23.47 25.94
N ALA A 317 26.93 23.06 27.18
CA ALA A 317 27.43 21.72 27.48
C ALA A 317 26.44 20.61 27.07
N ILE A 318 25.14 20.79 27.29
CA ILE A 318 24.13 19.81 26.87
C ILE A 318 23.94 19.80 25.35
N THR A 319 23.89 20.98 24.71
CA THR A 319 23.76 21.07 23.24
C THR A 319 24.93 20.38 22.53
N GLU A 320 26.17 20.61 22.98
CA GLU A 320 27.35 19.92 22.44
C GLU A 320 27.29 18.40 22.68
N GLY A 321 26.86 17.98 23.88
CA GLY A 321 26.65 16.57 24.20
C GLY A 321 25.60 15.89 23.30
N LEU A 322 24.50 16.57 23.01
CA LEU A 322 23.47 16.08 22.10
C LEU A 322 23.96 16.04 20.64
N LEU A 323 24.75 17.02 20.19
CA LEU A 323 25.36 16.99 18.85
C LEU A 323 26.35 15.84 18.71
N HIS A 324 27.20 15.60 19.71
CA HIS A 324 28.09 14.42 19.72
C HIS A 324 27.32 13.10 19.74
N LEU A 325 26.18 13.04 20.44
CA LEU A 325 25.30 11.87 20.40
C LEU A 325 24.69 11.69 19.00
N ALA A 326 24.31 12.79 18.34
CA ALA A 326 23.81 12.77 16.97
C ALA A 326 24.85 12.22 15.99
N ASP A 327 26.13 12.57 16.14
CA ASP A 327 27.22 12.09 15.29
C ASP A 327 27.50 10.59 15.44
N ARG A 328 27.30 10.05 16.65
CA ARG A 328 27.43 8.60 16.92
C ARG A 328 26.16 7.81 16.61
N SER A 329 25.03 8.49 16.43
CA SER A 329 23.75 7.88 16.12
C SER A 329 23.62 7.58 14.63
N LEU A 330 22.72 6.67 14.26
CA LEU A 330 22.40 6.40 12.86
C LEU A 330 21.92 7.68 12.16
N ALA A 331 22.23 7.83 10.87
CA ALA A 331 21.98 9.06 10.09
C ALA A 331 20.58 9.68 10.27
N PHE A 332 19.55 8.84 10.43
CA PHE A 332 18.18 9.29 10.68
C PHE A 332 17.98 9.89 12.09
N PHE A 333 18.42 9.20 13.15
CA PHE A 333 18.35 9.72 14.53
C PHE A 333 19.21 10.96 14.71
N SER A 334 20.32 11.06 13.97
CA SER A 334 21.18 12.23 13.96
C SER A 334 20.39 13.50 13.64
N LEU A 335 19.48 13.45 12.65
CA LEU A 335 18.65 14.59 12.29
C LEU A 335 17.72 15.03 13.44
N PHE A 336 17.01 14.09 14.06
CA PHE A 336 16.10 14.40 15.17
C PHE A 336 16.84 14.89 16.40
N ILE A 337 17.98 14.27 16.74
CA ILE A 337 18.79 14.68 17.88
C ILE A 337 19.41 16.06 17.62
N ARG A 338 19.83 16.37 16.39
CA ARG A 338 20.30 17.71 15.99
C ARG A 338 19.20 18.75 16.11
N ALA A 339 18.01 18.46 15.59
CA ALA A 339 16.85 19.34 15.71
C ALA A 339 16.48 19.57 17.19
N PHE A 340 16.44 18.49 17.99
CA PHE A 340 16.21 18.56 19.43
C PHE A 340 17.30 19.34 20.17
N ALA A 341 18.57 19.20 19.79
CA ALA A 341 19.69 19.93 20.38
C ALA A 341 19.56 21.47 20.24
N LEU A 342 18.83 21.93 19.22
CA LEU A 342 18.52 23.35 19.02
C LEU A 342 17.39 23.83 19.94
N VAL A 343 16.38 23.00 20.21
CA VAL A 343 15.14 23.41 20.90
C VAL A 343 14.98 22.88 22.33
N TRP A 344 15.83 21.96 22.81
CA TRP A 344 15.64 21.28 24.10
C TRP A 344 15.50 22.23 25.28
N HIS A 345 16.25 23.35 25.27
CA HIS A 345 16.24 24.32 26.37
C HIS A 345 14.88 25.05 26.43
N TRP A 346 14.27 25.35 25.29
CA TRP A 346 12.91 25.92 25.25
C TRP A 346 11.87 24.92 25.74
N LEU A 347 11.97 23.65 25.35
CA LEU A 347 11.08 22.58 25.85
C LEU A 347 11.23 22.38 27.36
N ALA A 348 12.46 22.39 27.88
CA ALA A 348 12.74 22.26 29.30
C ALA A 348 12.24 23.50 30.09
N CYS A 349 12.43 24.70 29.57
CA CYS A 349 11.87 25.91 30.17
C CYS A 349 10.34 25.86 30.19
N ALA A 350 9.72 25.49 29.06
CA ALA A 350 8.27 25.34 28.97
C ALA A 350 7.75 24.32 29.99
N TYR A 351 8.42 23.18 30.17
CA TYR A 351 8.07 22.18 31.18
C TYR A 351 7.97 22.78 32.59
N PHE A 352 9.02 23.48 33.05
CA PHE A 352 9.03 24.06 34.39
C PHE A 352 8.09 25.26 34.54
N ILE A 353 7.88 26.04 33.48
CA ILE A 353 6.92 27.16 33.47
C ILE A 353 5.49 26.62 33.55
N VAL A 354 5.15 25.59 32.76
CA VAL A 354 3.83 24.94 32.80
C VAL A 354 3.61 24.24 34.13
N LEU A 355 4.64 23.59 34.70
CA LEU A 355 4.59 23.03 36.04
C LEU A 355 4.30 24.10 37.08
N CYS A 356 4.99 25.25 37.00
CA CYS A 356 4.75 26.38 37.87
C CYS A 356 3.32 26.88 37.77
N PHE A 357 2.87 27.13 36.53
CA PHE A 357 1.53 27.59 36.23
C PHE A 357 0.48 26.61 36.78
N PHE A 358 0.49 25.34 36.39
CA PHE A 358 -0.49 24.36 36.86
C PHE A 358 -0.49 24.17 38.38
N SER A 359 0.67 24.29 39.03
CA SER A 359 0.76 24.21 40.49
C SER A 359 0.14 25.41 41.21
N LEU A 360 -0.08 26.54 40.52
CA LEU A 360 -0.84 27.67 41.06
C LEU A 360 -2.37 27.44 41.00
N PHE A 361 -2.85 26.69 40.00
CA PHE A 361 -4.29 26.46 39.79
C PHE A 361 -4.81 25.20 40.47
N ASP A 362 -4.02 24.12 40.48
CA ASP A 362 -4.36 22.85 41.14
C ASP A 362 -3.17 22.36 42.00
N PRO A 363 -3.04 22.91 43.23
CA PRO A 363 -2.02 22.51 44.20
C PRO A 363 -2.29 21.06 44.65
N GLY A 364 -1.55 20.10 44.08
CA GLY A 364 -1.59 18.69 44.46
C GLY A 364 -1.72 17.71 43.28
N ASN A 365 -2.58 18.01 42.29
CA ASN A 365 -2.74 17.14 41.12
C ASN A 365 -1.75 17.45 39.99
N SER A 366 -1.30 18.70 39.90
CA SER A 366 -0.31 19.16 38.90
C SER A 366 0.97 18.32 38.89
N LEU A 367 1.52 17.99 40.08
CA LEU A 367 2.72 17.17 40.20
C LEU A 367 2.44 15.72 39.78
N LYS A 368 1.30 15.14 40.18
CA LYS A 368 0.90 13.78 39.77
C LYS A 368 0.72 13.67 38.26
N PHE A 369 0.02 14.63 37.66
CA PHE A 369 -0.15 14.74 36.22
C PHE A 369 1.20 14.86 35.51
N MET A 370 2.05 15.81 35.93
CA MET A 370 3.34 16.04 35.28
C MET A 370 4.26 14.81 35.38
N MET A 371 4.28 14.14 36.53
CA MET A 371 5.03 12.90 36.72
C MET A 371 4.49 11.78 35.81
N GLY A 372 3.17 11.62 35.76
CA GLY A 372 2.52 10.67 34.87
C GLY A 372 2.88 10.93 33.41
N ALA A 373 2.66 12.15 32.91
CA ALA A 373 2.98 12.55 31.54
C ALA A 373 4.47 12.35 31.20
N THR A 374 5.38 12.69 32.13
CA THR A 374 6.84 12.50 31.94
C THR A 374 7.20 11.02 31.86
N PHE A 375 6.62 10.17 32.72
CA PHE A 375 6.86 8.73 32.70
C PHE A 375 6.36 8.08 31.41
N HIS A 376 5.12 8.37 31.00
CA HIS A 376 4.58 7.90 29.73
C HIS A 376 5.42 8.39 28.55
N SER A 377 5.85 9.66 28.55
CA SER A 377 6.73 10.21 27.52
C SER A 377 8.05 9.44 27.42
N LEU A 378 8.69 9.13 28.55
CA LEU A 378 9.93 8.36 28.58
C LEU A 378 9.72 6.92 28.06
N ALA A 379 8.61 6.29 28.44
CA ALA A 379 8.25 4.95 27.96
C ALA A 379 8.01 4.94 26.44
N ILE A 380 7.24 5.90 25.91
CA ILE A 380 6.94 6.04 24.48
C ILE A 380 8.22 6.27 23.68
N VAL A 381 9.08 7.19 24.11
CA VAL A 381 10.36 7.46 23.44
C VAL A 381 11.28 6.24 23.50
N GLY A 382 11.34 5.54 24.65
CA GLY A 382 12.14 4.33 24.82
C GLY A 382 11.69 3.19 23.90
N ILE A 383 10.39 2.90 23.85
CA ILE A 383 9.80 1.88 22.98
C ILE A 383 9.99 2.25 21.51
N GLY A 384 9.69 3.51 21.14
CA GLY A 384 9.88 4.00 19.77
C GLY A 384 11.34 3.90 19.30
N ALA A 385 12.29 4.25 20.16
CA ALA A 385 13.72 4.11 19.88
C ALA A 385 14.13 2.63 19.75
N PHE A 386 13.60 1.76 20.60
CA PHE A 386 13.85 0.32 20.53
C PHE A 386 13.34 -0.31 19.23
N VAL A 387 12.09 -0.06 18.86
CA VAL A 387 11.47 -0.55 17.62
C VAL A 387 12.22 -0.03 16.39
N SER A 388 12.55 1.27 16.37
CA SER A 388 13.34 1.88 15.29
C SER A 388 14.76 1.30 15.18
N GLY A 389 15.38 0.94 16.31
CA GLY A 389 16.66 0.23 16.37
C GLY A 389 16.57 -1.20 15.80
N LEU A 390 15.51 -1.93 16.11
CA LEU A 390 15.24 -3.25 15.54
C LEU A 390 15.03 -3.18 14.03
N LEU A 391 14.20 -2.26 13.55
CA LEU A 391 13.98 -2.01 12.12
C LEU A 391 15.28 -1.68 11.40
N SER A 392 16.16 -0.88 12.02
CA SER A 392 17.46 -0.53 11.44
C SER A 392 18.40 -1.74 11.30
N ARG A 393 18.38 -2.67 12.27
CA ARG A 393 19.11 -3.94 12.17
C ARG A 393 18.55 -4.85 11.07
N TRP A 394 17.23 -4.82 10.86
CA TRP A 394 16.58 -5.62 9.83
C TRP A 394 16.84 -5.09 8.43
N ILE A 395 16.88 -3.77 8.24
CA ILE A 395 17.25 -3.13 6.97
C ILE A 395 18.65 -3.58 6.50
N ALA A 396 19.57 -3.85 7.43
CA ALA A 396 20.92 -4.32 7.12
C ALA A 396 20.98 -5.80 6.70
N LYS A 397 19.93 -6.61 6.95
CA LYS A 397 19.86 -8.00 6.53
C LYS A 397 19.27 -8.09 5.12
N THR A 398 20.08 -8.49 4.15
CA THR A 398 19.61 -8.77 2.79
C THR A 398 19.09 -10.19 2.67
N VAL A 399 17.97 -10.37 1.95
CA VAL A 399 17.46 -11.70 1.62
C VAL A 399 18.30 -12.27 0.48
N THR A 400 18.89 -13.44 0.69
CA THR A 400 19.59 -14.22 -0.33
C THR A 400 18.66 -15.33 -0.82
N LEU A 401 18.36 -15.35 -2.13
CA LEU A 401 17.56 -16.41 -2.75
C LEU A 401 18.39 -17.69 -2.91
N SER A 402 17.72 -18.85 -3.02
CA SER A 402 18.41 -20.12 -3.26
C SER A 402 19.13 -20.11 -4.62
N PRO A 403 20.25 -20.87 -4.79
CA PRO A 403 21.03 -20.85 -6.02
C PRO A 403 20.23 -21.22 -7.27
N GLN A 404 19.21 -22.08 -7.13
CA GLN A 404 18.34 -22.48 -8.23
C GLN A 404 17.41 -21.33 -8.67
N VAL A 405 16.78 -20.63 -7.71
CA VAL A 405 15.86 -19.51 -8.00
C VAL A 405 16.62 -18.29 -8.53
N GLN A 406 17.82 -18.02 -7.99
CA GLN A 406 18.67 -16.93 -8.47
C GLN A 406 19.14 -17.13 -9.92
N ARG A 407 19.36 -18.38 -10.34
CA ARG A 407 19.66 -18.71 -11.75
C ARG A 407 18.49 -18.43 -12.68
N SER A 408 17.27 -18.80 -12.27
CA SER A 408 16.07 -18.54 -13.07
C SER A 408 15.66 -17.06 -13.09
N TYR A 409 15.97 -16.30 -12.03
CA TYR A 409 15.51 -14.91 -11.85
C TYR A 409 16.59 -14.02 -11.20
N PRO A 410 17.63 -13.61 -11.95
CA PRO A 410 18.78 -12.88 -11.39
C PRO A 410 18.44 -11.50 -10.81
N GLU A 411 17.48 -10.78 -11.40
CA GLU A 411 17.06 -9.45 -10.95
C GLU A 411 16.02 -9.47 -9.80
N LEU A 412 15.41 -10.63 -9.52
CA LEU A 412 14.38 -10.76 -8.48
C LEU A 412 14.94 -10.43 -7.09
N GLN A 413 16.17 -10.86 -6.79
CA GLN A 413 16.82 -10.58 -5.52
C GLN A 413 17.01 -9.07 -5.29
N LYS A 414 17.45 -8.35 -6.34
CA LYS A 414 17.69 -6.91 -6.26
C LYS A 414 16.39 -6.15 -6.05
N ARG A 415 15.32 -6.51 -6.78
CA ARG A 415 13.99 -5.92 -6.61
C ARG A 415 13.45 -6.20 -5.23
N LEU A 416 13.41 -7.47 -4.80
CA LEU A 416 12.89 -7.85 -3.48
C LEU A 416 13.60 -7.10 -2.34
N ASN A 417 14.94 -7.06 -2.37
CA ASN A 417 15.71 -6.32 -1.36
C ASN A 417 15.45 -4.80 -1.43
N GLY A 418 15.22 -4.25 -2.62
CA GLY A 418 14.79 -2.86 -2.80
C GLY A 418 13.44 -2.58 -2.14
N TRP A 419 12.42 -3.39 -2.43
CA TRP A 419 11.08 -3.28 -1.85
C TRP A 419 11.10 -3.42 -0.33
N ILE A 420 11.78 -4.45 0.20
CA ILE A 420 11.94 -4.66 1.65
C ILE A 420 12.60 -3.44 2.30
N SER A 421 13.66 -2.90 1.69
CA SER A 421 14.36 -1.71 2.19
C SER A 421 13.44 -0.48 2.24
N VAL A 422 12.65 -0.25 1.19
CA VAL A 422 11.68 0.85 1.15
C VAL A 422 10.58 0.66 2.19
N SER A 423 9.96 -0.52 2.27
CA SER A 423 8.90 -0.83 3.24
C SER A 423 9.38 -0.65 4.68
N LEU A 424 10.60 -1.11 5.01
CA LEU A 424 11.16 -0.95 6.35
C LEU A 424 11.50 0.52 6.67
N LYS A 425 11.94 1.32 5.69
CA LYS A 425 12.13 2.77 5.87
C LYS A 425 10.80 3.47 6.16
N VAL A 426 9.74 3.13 5.42
CA VAL A 426 8.39 3.66 5.64
C VAL A 426 7.85 3.26 7.01
N ALA A 427 7.94 1.97 7.37
CA ALA A 427 7.51 1.48 8.69
C ALA A 427 8.24 2.19 9.84
N ARG A 428 9.52 2.53 9.65
CA ARG A 428 10.29 3.30 10.63
C ARG A 428 9.79 4.75 10.75
N ILE A 429 9.47 5.41 9.64
CA ILE A 429 8.87 6.76 9.65
C ILE A 429 7.52 6.72 10.36
N LEU A 430 6.67 5.75 10.03
CA LEU A 430 5.37 5.54 10.68
C LEU A 430 5.52 5.36 12.19
N THR A 431 6.51 4.57 12.63
CA THR A 431 6.80 4.36 14.07
C THR A 431 7.11 5.69 14.78
N VAL A 432 7.87 6.59 14.13
CA VAL A 432 8.18 7.91 14.71
C VAL A 432 6.93 8.79 14.75
N CYS A 433 6.12 8.81 13.70
CA CYS A 433 4.85 9.55 13.68
C CYS A 433 3.90 9.07 14.78
N VAL A 434 3.74 7.76 14.94
CA VAL A 434 2.92 7.17 16.01
C VAL A 434 3.49 7.52 17.39
N ALA A 435 4.80 7.45 17.58
CA ALA A 435 5.43 7.85 18.84
C ALA A 435 5.18 9.33 19.18
N ILE A 436 5.19 10.22 18.18
CA ILE A 436 4.84 11.64 18.37
C ILE A 436 3.37 11.81 18.75
N MET A 437 2.45 11.12 18.08
CA MET A 437 1.01 11.16 18.42
C MET A 437 0.73 10.64 19.83
N LEU A 438 1.37 9.53 20.22
CA LEU A 438 1.30 8.99 21.58
C LEU A 438 1.89 9.95 22.60
N LEU A 439 2.97 10.67 22.26
CA LEU A 439 3.54 11.73 23.10
C LEU A 439 2.51 12.84 23.32
N LEU A 440 1.89 13.36 22.26
CA LEU A 440 0.83 14.37 22.40
C LEU A 440 -0.33 13.86 23.27
N SER A 441 -0.64 12.57 23.20
CA SER A 441 -1.64 11.92 24.04
C SER A 441 -1.25 11.78 25.51
N ALA A 442 0.02 11.46 25.80
CA ALA A 442 0.54 11.44 27.15
C ALA A 442 0.47 12.81 27.85
N TRP A 443 0.51 13.89 27.07
CA TRP A 443 0.40 15.27 27.56
C TRP A 443 -1.05 15.81 27.58
N GLY A 444 -2.04 15.00 27.19
CA GLY A 444 -3.45 15.42 27.14
C GLY A 444 -3.76 16.43 26.04
N LEU A 445 -2.84 16.66 25.09
CA LEU A 445 -3.03 17.58 23.97
C LEU A 445 -3.86 16.95 22.85
N PHE A 446 -3.89 15.61 22.77
CA PHE A 446 -4.56 14.87 21.70
C PHE A 446 -4.94 13.47 22.18
N ASP A 447 -6.19 13.06 22.07
CA ASP A 447 -6.57 11.69 22.41
C ASP A 447 -6.34 10.73 21.24
N PHE A 448 -5.18 10.05 21.25
CA PHE A 448 -4.80 9.12 20.20
C PHE A 448 -5.74 7.92 20.12
N TRP A 449 -6.16 7.36 21.27
CA TRP A 449 -6.98 6.16 21.28
C TRP A 449 -8.39 6.44 20.78
N ASN A 450 -8.95 7.58 21.19
CA ASN A 450 -10.24 8.04 20.70
C ASN A 450 -10.18 8.35 19.19
N TRP A 451 -9.16 9.09 18.73
CA TRP A 451 -9.00 9.37 17.30
C TRP A 451 -8.82 8.10 16.46
N LEU A 452 -8.06 7.12 16.95
CA LEU A 452 -7.79 5.87 16.25
C LEU A 452 -9.05 5.02 16.04
N HIS A 453 -9.95 5.00 17.02
CA HIS A 453 -11.18 4.19 16.97
C HIS A 453 -12.40 4.95 16.46
N ASN A 454 -12.42 6.29 16.56
CA ASN A 454 -13.62 7.08 16.28
C ASN A 454 -13.40 8.09 15.14
N GLY A 455 -14.29 8.07 14.14
CA GLY A 455 -14.44 9.13 13.15
C GLY A 455 -13.33 9.19 12.10
N ALA A 456 -12.44 10.19 12.23
CA ALA A 456 -11.47 10.54 11.20
C ALA A 456 -10.22 9.65 11.19
N GLY A 457 -9.76 9.15 12.34
CA GLY A 457 -8.56 8.32 12.41
C GLY A 457 -8.79 6.90 11.88
N GLU A 458 -9.95 6.29 12.17
CA GLU A 458 -10.34 5.01 11.58
C GLU A 458 -10.31 5.06 10.04
N LYS A 459 -10.95 6.08 9.45
CA LYS A 459 -10.94 6.30 7.98
C LYS A 459 -9.53 6.50 7.45
N THR A 460 -8.69 7.27 8.15
CA THR A 460 -7.31 7.52 7.73
C THR A 460 -6.47 6.23 7.74
N VAL A 461 -6.64 5.40 8.77
CA VAL A 461 -5.95 4.11 8.88
C VAL A 461 -6.45 3.12 7.83
N ASP A 462 -7.76 3.04 7.59
CA ASP A 462 -8.34 2.20 6.53
C ASP A 462 -7.80 2.58 5.15
N ILE A 463 -7.83 3.88 4.80
CA ILE A 463 -7.25 4.39 3.55
C ILE A 463 -5.76 4.04 3.43
N LEU A 464 -4.98 4.21 4.50
CA LEU A 464 -3.55 3.94 4.49
C LEU A 464 -3.25 2.45 4.32
N ILE A 465 -4.04 1.56 4.93
CA ILE A 465 -3.95 0.12 4.76
C ILE A 465 -4.29 -0.28 3.32
N ARG A 466 -5.38 0.25 2.76
CA ARG A 466 -5.79 -0.02 1.36
C ARG A 466 -4.72 0.41 0.39
N ILE A 467 -4.19 1.64 0.51
CA ILE A 467 -3.10 2.14 -0.32
C ILE A 467 -1.87 1.23 -0.20
N ALA A 468 -1.50 0.82 1.02
CA ALA A 468 -0.39 -0.09 1.23
C ALA A 468 -0.60 -1.45 0.54
N LEU A 469 -1.81 -2.02 0.61
CA LEU A 469 -2.18 -3.26 -0.07
C LEU A 469 -2.15 -3.10 -1.60
N ILE A 470 -2.71 -2.02 -2.14
CA ILE A 470 -2.69 -1.72 -3.58
C ILE A 470 -1.25 -1.65 -4.09
N LEU A 471 -0.39 -0.88 -3.41
CA LEU A 471 1.02 -0.77 -3.76
C LEU A 471 1.74 -2.12 -3.65
N PHE A 472 1.43 -2.92 -2.63
CA PHE A 472 1.99 -4.26 -2.44
C PHE A 472 1.59 -5.23 -3.57
N PHE A 473 0.31 -5.30 -3.93
CA PHE A 473 -0.13 -6.16 -5.02
C PHE A 473 0.38 -5.68 -6.38
N SER A 474 0.43 -4.36 -6.60
CA SER A 474 1.04 -3.78 -7.81
C SER A 474 2.53 -4.12 -7.91
N ALA A 475 3.26 -4.04 -6.79
CA ALA A 475 4.66 -4.45 -6.68
C ALA A 475 4.89 -5.89 -7.12
N ILE A 476 4.07 -6.78 -6.58
CA ILE A 476 4.14 -8.21 -6.81
C ILE A 476 3.79 -8.50 -8.25
N GLY A 477 2.69 -7.93 -8.76
CA GLY A 477 2.27 -8.07 -10.15
C GLY A 477 3.37 -7.63 -11.11
N TRP A 478 3.91 -6.42 -10.92
CA TRP A 478 5.03 -5.93 -11.73
C TRP A 478 6.26 -6.84 -11.65
N THR A 479 6.64 -7.24 -10.43
CA THR A 479 7.83 -8.07 -10.23
C THR A 479 7.66 -9.43 -10.89
N LEU A 480 6.49 -10.08 -10.75
CA LEU A 480 6.17 -11.37 -11.38
C LEU A 480 6.18 -11.26 -12.91
N LEU A 481 5.47 -10.29 -13.49
CA LEU A 481 5.40 -10.12 -14.94
C LEU A 481 6.76 -9.78 -15.56
N ALA A 482 7.49 -8.83 -14.97
CA ALA A 482 8.80 -8.46 -15.45
C ALA A 482 9.81 -9.62 -15.32
N SER A 483 9.71 -10.41 -14.25
CA SER A 483 10.54 -11.61 -14.05
C SER A 483 10.21 -12.72 -15.05
N LEU A 484 8.93 -12.88 -15.43
CA LEU A 484 8.50 -13.84 -16.46
C LEU A 484 9.04 -13.47 -17.85
N ILE A 485 9.03 -12.17 -18.17
CA ILE A 485 9.60 -11.63 -19.41
C ILE A 485 11.13 -11.82 -19.41
N GLU A 486 11.81 -11.47 -18.32
CA GLU A 486 13.27 -11.61 -18.20
C GLU A 486 13.73 -13.06 -18.26
N ASN A 487 13.00 -14.02 -17.69
CA ASN A 487 13.29 -15.44 -17.85
C ASN A 487 13.20 -15.89 -19.32
N ARG A 488 12.31 -15.28 -20.12
CA ARG A 488 12.27 -15.53 -21.58
C ARG A 488 13.39 -14.84 -22.35
N LEU A 489 14.00 -13.78 -21.81
CA LEU A 489 15.20 -13.14 -22.38
C LEU A 489 16.52 -13.79 -21.93
N ALA A 490 16.53 -14.45 -20.76
CA ALA A 490 17.75 -14.95 -20.16
C ALA A 490 18.32 -16.13 -20.98
N SER A 491 19.52 -15.96 -21.50
CA SER A 491 20.32 -17.04 -22.07
C SER A 491 20.89 -17.88 -20.93
N ASP A 492 20.55 -19.16 -20.90
CA ASP A 492 21.16 -20.09 -19.96
C ASP A 492 22.53 -20.52 -20.49
N ILE A 493 23.53 -20.61 -19.61
CA ILE A 493 24.89 -21.12 -19.91
C ILE A 493 24.85 -22.60 -20.37
N HIS A 494 23.69 -23.27 -20.24
CA HIS A 494 23.44 -24.66 -20.59
C HIS A 494 22.69 -24.89 -21.92
N GLY A 495 22.88 -24.05 -22.94
CA GLY A 495 22.58 -24.42 -24.33
C GLY A 495 21.18 -24.05 -24.85
N ARG A 496 20.50 -23.07 -24.25
CA ARG A 496 19.32 -22.46 -24.90
C ARG A 496 19.80 -21.45 -25.96
N PRO A 497 19.33 -21.53 -27.23
CA PRO A 497 19.71 -20.57 -28.24
C PRO A 497 19.32 -19.16 -27.80
N LEU A 498 20.25 -18.20 -27.94
CA LEU A 498 19.97 -16.80 -27.61
C LEU A 498 18.69 -16.36 -28.36
N PRO A 499 17.74 -15.69 -27.68
CA PRO A 499 16.62 -15.07 -28.37
C PRO A 499 17.15 -14.17 -29.48
N SER A 500 16.56 -14.27 -30.67
CA SER A 500 16.95 -13.41 -31.80
C SER A 500 16.92 -11.93 -31.39
N ALA A 501 17.75 -11.08 -32.01
CA ALA A 501 17.75 -9.64 -31.74
C ALA A 501 16.33 -9.02 -31.79
N ARG A 502 15.47 -9.55 -32.68
CA ARG A 502 14.04 -9.21 -32.80
C ARG A 502 13.21 -9.61 -31.58
N ALA A 503 13.44 -10.79 -31.00
CA ALA A 503 12.73 -11.22 -29.78
C ALA A 503 13.09 -10.32 -28.60
N ARG A 504 14.38 -9.97 -28.44
CA ARG A 504 14.84 -9.11 -27.35
C ARG A 504 14.23 -7.71 -27.40
N THR A 505 14.15 -7.10 -28.58
CA THR A 505 13.50 -5.79 -28.75
C THR A 505 12.00 -5.87 -28.47
N LEU A 506 11.31 -6.89 -29.00
CA LEU A 506 9.87 -7.10 -28.77
C LEU A 506 9.54 -7.29 -27.28
N LEU A 507 10.25 -8.19 -26.59
CA LEU A 507 10.02 -8.44 -25.17
C LEU A 507 10.32 -7.20 -24.30
N THR A 508 11.31 -6.38 -24.69
CA THR A 508 11.60 -5.11 -24.00
C THR A 508 10.46 -4.09 -24.20
N LEU A 509 9.89 -4.00 -25.41
CA LEU A 509 8.72 -3.16 -25.67
C LEU A 509 7.49 -3.63 -24.85
N PHE A 510 7.24 -4.95 -24.78
CA PHE A 510 6.17 -5.51 -23.95
C PHE A 510 6.37 -5.18 -22.46
N ARG A 511 7.59 -5.31 -21.94
CA ARG A 511 7.91 -4.96 -20.55
C ARG A 511 7.60 -3.49 -20.27
N ASN A 512 8.00 -2.59 -21.17
CA ASN A 512 7.75 -1.15 -21.01
C ASN A 512 6.25 -0.82 -21.11
N ALA A 513 5.53 -1.43 -22.05
CA ALA A 513 4.08 -1.26 -22.17
C ALA A 513 3.34 -1.73 -20.90
N LEU A 514 3.70 -2.91 -20.38
CA LEU A 514 3.17 -3.42 -19.11
C LEU A 514 3.48 -2.51 -17.92
N ALA A 515 4.69 -1.93 -17.88
CA ALA A 515 5.07 -0.98 -16.84
C ALA A 515 4.15 0.23 -16.85
N VAL A 516 3.93 0.81 -18.03
CA VAL A 516 3.04 1.97 -18.21
C VAL A 516 1.61 1.61 -17.78
N VAL A 517 1.05 0.50 -18.28
CA VAL A 517 -0.33 0.08 -17.94
C VAL A 517 -0.49 -0.17 -16.43
N ILE A 518 0.39 -0.95 -15.81
CA ILE A 518 0.32 -1.25 -14.38
C ILE A 518 0.48 0.04 -13.55
N SER A 519 1.42 0.91 -13.94
CA SER A 519 1.65 2.18 -13.23
C SER A 519 0.43 3.10 -13.31
N THR A 520 -0.17 3.28 -14.49
CA THR A 520 -1.36 4.12 -14.68
C THR A 520 -2.55 3.61 -13.89
N ILE A 521 -2.83 2.29 -13.94
CA ILE A 521 -3.91 1.69 -13.15
C ILE A 521 -3.65 1.86 -11.65
N THR A 522 -2.42 1.61 -11.20
CA THR A 522 -2.06 1.77 -9.78
C THR A 522 -2.26 3.21 -9.31
N ILE A 523 -1.83 4.19 -10.11
CA ILE A 523 -2.01 5.62 -9.81
C ILE A 523 -3.49 5.96 -9.73
N MET A 524 -4.31 5.50 -10.68
CA MET A 524 -5.75 5.73 -10.67
C MET A 524 -6.41 5.18 -9.40
N ILE A 525 -6.11 3.93 -9.02
CA ILE A 525 -6.70 3.32 -7.81
C ILE A 525 -6.26 4.08 -6.56
N VAL A 526 -4.97 4.43 -6.44
CA VAL A 526 -4.46 5.20 -5.30
C VAL A 526 -5.12 6.58 -5.21
N LEU A 527 -5.31 7.28 -6.33
CA LEU A 527 -6.02 8.56 -6.35
C LEU A 527 -7.47 8.41 -5.87
N SER A 528 -8.16 7.35 -6.29
CA SER A 528 -9.53 7.05 -5.85
C SER A 528 -9.61 6.83 -4.34
N GLU A 529 -8.66 6.12 -3.74
CA GLU A 529 -8.62 5.88 -2.28
C GLU A 529 -8.34 7.17 -1.48
N ILE A 530 -7.64 8.14 -2.07
CA ILE A 530 -7.41 9.46 -1.45
C ILE A 530 -8.64 10.38 -1.63
N GLY A 531 -9.70 9.90 -2.28
CA GLY A 531 -10.94 10.64 -2.49
C GLY A 531 -10.93 11.54 -3.74
N VAL A 532 -9.95 11.40 -4.63
CA VAL A 532 -9.94 12.10 -5.91
C VAL A 532 -10.93 11.41 -6.86
N ASN A 533 -11.86 12.19 -7.43
CA ASN A 533 -12.79 11.65 -8.43
C ASN A 533 -12.04 11.27 -9.71
N ILE A 534 -11.92 9.97 -9.95
CA ILE A 534 -11.22 9.42 -11.12
C ILE A 534 -12.08 9.32 -12.37
N ALA A 535 -13.36 9.72 -12.35
CA ALA A 535 -14.24 9.58 -13.52
C ALA A 535 -13.70 10.30 -14.78
N PRO A 536 -13.16 11.54 -14.72
CA PRO A 536 -12.55 12.17 -15.89
C PRO A 536 -11.28 11.44 -16.37
N LEU A 537 -10.48 10.93 -15.42
CA LEU A 537 -9.25 10.19 -15.72
C LEU A 537 -9.58 8.83 -16.38
N LEU A 538 -10.62 8.15 -15.89
CA LEU A 538 -11.16 6.92 -16.44
C LEU A 538 -11.76 7.15 -17.83
N ALA A 539 -12.46 8.27 -18.06
CA ALA A 539 -12.97 8.64 -19.37
C ALA A 539 -11.83 8.89 -20.37
N GLY A 540 -10.78 9.61 -19.97
CA GLY A 540 -9.59 9.85 -20.80
C GLY A 540 -8.82 8.56 -21.11
N ALA A 541 -8.58 7.73 -20.10
CA ALA A 541 -7.95 6.42 -20.26
C ALA A 541 -8.81 5.48 -21.13
N GLY A 542 -10.13 5.54 -21.00
CA GLY A 542 -11.09 4.80 -21.84
C GLY A 542 -11.04 5.24 -23.30
N ALA A 543 -11.00 6.55 -23.58
CA ALA A 543 -10.85 7.07 -24.94
C ALA A 543 -9.53 6.64 -25.58
N LEU A 544 -8.41 6.71 -24.84
CA LEU A 544 -7.12 6.20 -25.30
C LEU A 544 -7.16 4.69 -25.55
N GLY A 545 -7.81 3.93 -24.66
CA GLY A 545 -8.01 2.50 -24.79
C GLY A 545 -8.82 2.13 -26.05
N LEU A 546 -9.87 2.89 -26.36
CA LEU A 546 -10.65 2.73 -27.60
C LEU A 546 -9.80 2.99 -28.84
N ALA A 547 -8.99 4.05 -28.85
CA ALA A 547 -8.09 4.34 -29.96
C ALA A 547 -7.10 3.19 -30.22
N ILE A 548 -6.50 2.64 -29.15
CA ILE A 548 -5.60 1.47 -29.24
C ILE A 548 -6.37 0.22 -29.71
N SER A 549 -7.60 0.04 -29.26
CA SER A 549 -8.44 -1.10 -29.64
C SER A 549 -8.76 -1.08 -31.13
N PHE A 550 -9.14 0.07 -31.69
CA PHE A 550 -9.37 0.20 -33.13
C PHE A 550 -8.07 0.04 -33.93
N GLY A 551 -6.95 0.59 -33.45
CA GLY A 551 -5.65 0.46 -34.11
C GLY A 551 -5.12 -0.98 -34.16
N SER A 552 -5.47 -1.82 -33.17
CA SER A 552 -5.01 -3.20 -33.05
C SER A 552 -6.01 -4.26 -33.57
N GLN A 553 -7.22 -3.85 -33.97
CA GLN A 553 -8.27 -4.77 -34.40
C GLN A 553 -7.84 -5.69 -35.55
N THR A 554 -7.12 -5.17 -36.54
CA THR A 554 -6.66 -5.95 -37.71
C THR A 554 -5.66 -7.03 -37.32
N LEU A 555 -4.79 -6.77 -36.34
CA LEU A 555 -3.84 -7.76 -35.83
C LEU A 555 -4.59 -8.92 -35.16
N VAL A 556 -5.60 -8.63 -34.35
CA VAL A 556 -6.40 -9.67 -33.69
C VAL A 556 -7.17 -10.48 -34.73
N LYS A 557 -7.76 -9.82 -35.73
CA LYS A 557 -8.44 -10.48 -36.85
C LYS A 557 -7.50 -11.41 -37.62
N ASP A 558 -6.27 -10.96 -37.92
CA ASP A 558 -5.25 -11.78 -38.57
C ASP A 558 -4.97 -13.07 -37.77
N ILE A 559 -4.70 -12.94 -36.47
CA ILE A 559 -4.35 -14.09 -35.62
C ILE A 559 -5.49 -15.10 -35.55
N ILE A 560 -6.72 -14.63 -35.31
CA ILE A 560 -7.90 -15.51 -35.21
C ILE A 560 -8.14 -16.23 -36.55
N THR A 561 -8.08 -15.50 -37.66
CA THR A 561 -8.28 -16.08 -39.01
C THR A 561 -7.23 -17.13 -39.32
N GLY A 562 -5.95 -16.85 -39.01
CA GLY A 562 -4.86 -17.80 -39.18
C GLY A 562 -5.02 -19.07 -38.34
N ILE A 563 -5.46 -18.94 -37.07
CA ILE A 563 -5.75 -20.10 -36.21
C ILE A 563 -6.84 -20.97 -36.81
N PHE A 564 -7.94 -20.39 -37.31
CA PHE A 564 -9.02 -21.16 -37.93
C PHE A 564 -8.57 -21.89 -39.20
N ILE A 565 -7.85 -21.21 -40.10
CA ILE A 565 -7.31 -21.85 -41.32
C ILE A 565 -6.40 -23.02 -40.96
N GLN A 566 -5.56 -22.87 -39.93
CA GLN A 566 -4.67 -23.94 -39.50
C GLN A 566 -5.42 -25.08 -38.79
N PHE A 567 -6.44 -24.75 -37.99
CA PHE A 567 -7.29 -25.71 -37.29
C PHE A 567 -8.10 -26.58 -38.25
N GLU A 568 -8.59 -25.99 -39.34
CA GLU A 568 -9.27 -26.69 -40.43
C GLU A 568 -8.30 -27.45 -41.36
N ASN A 569 -6.98 -27.39 -41.10
CA ASN A 569 -5.94 -27.95 -41.96
C ASN A 569 -6.08 -27.45 -43.42
N GLY A 570 -6.50 -26.21 -43.60
CA GLY A 570 -6.76 -25.62 -44.92
C GLY A 570 -5.48 -25.44 -45.75
N MET A 571 -4.37 -25.14 -45.10
CA MET A 571 -3.11 -24.81 -45.74
C MET A 571 -1.91 -25.30 -44.91
N ASN A 572 -0.96 -25.95 -45.58
CA ASN A 572 0.31 -26.36 -44.97
C ASN A 572 1.52 -25.77 -45.72
N THR A 573 2.68 -25.78 -45.06
CA THR A 573 3.94 -25.41 -45.70
C THR A 573 4.27 -26.43 -46.79
N GLY A 574 4.57 -25.93 -47.99
CA GLY A 574 4.81 -26.72 -49.19
C GLY A 574 3.58 -26.90 -50.09
N ASP A 575 2.37 -26.53 -49.63
CA ASP A 575 1.17 -26.64 -50.45
C ASP A 575 1.18 -25.59 -51.58
N LEU A 576 0.71 -25.98 -52.77
CA LEU A 576 0.40 -25.04 -53.85
C LEU A 576 -1.02 -24.51 -53.66
N VAL A 577 -1.15 -23.20 -53.54
CA VAL A 577 -2.42 -22.54 -53.23
C VAL A 577 -2.68 -21.36 -54.15
N THR A 578 -3.96 -21.08 -54.40
CA THR A 578 -4.42 -19.82 -55.00
C THR A 578 -5.15 -19.02 -53.95
N ILE A 579 -4.70 -17.79 -53.71
CA ILE A 579 -5.27 -16.84 -52.76
C ILE A 579 -5.62 -15.57 -53.54
N GLY A 580 -6.92 -15.35 -53.77
CA GLY A 580 -7.38 -14.27 -54.65
C GLY A 580 -6.76 -14.40 -56.06
N PRO A 581 -6.05 -13.37 -56.57
CA PRO A 581 -5.41 -13.42 -57.89
C PRO A 581 -4.03 -14.10 -57.88
N LEU A 582 -3.49 -14.46 -56.71
CA LEU A 582 -2.13 -15.00 -56.59
C LEU A 582 -2.15 -16.52 -56.52
N THR A 583 -1.35 -17.19 -57.36
CA THR A 583 -1.08 -18.63 -57.24
C THR A 583 0.40 -18.87 -56.95
N GLY A 584 0.70 -19.73 -55.98
CA GLY A 584 2.07 -20.01 -55.59
C GLY A 584 2.20 -21.04 -54.47
N THR A 585 3.44 -21.36 -54.11
CA THR A 585 3.74 -22.38 -53.08
C THR A 585 3.94 -21.71 -51.73
N VAL A 586 3.35 -22.27 -50.67
CA VAL A 586 3.48 -21.77 -49.31
C VAL A 586 4.87 -22.09 -48.76
N GLU A 587 5.70 -21.08 -48.52
CA GLU A 587 7.05 -21.27 -47.98
C GLU A 587 7.11 -21.16 -46.45
N ARG A 588 6.34 -20.23 -45.87
CA ARG A 588 6.37 -19.97 -44.43
C ARG A 588 5.04 -19.46 -43.93
N MET A 589 4.60 -19.99 -42.80
CA MET A 589 3.45 -19.47 -42.07
C MET A 589 3.93 -18.77 -40.79
N SER A 590 3.33 -17.62 -40.50
CA SER A 590 3.51 -16.90 -39.25
C SER A 590 2.16 -16.73 -38.56
N ILE A 591 2.17 -16.24 -37.33
CA ILE A 591 0.94 -16.02 -36.56
C ILE A 591 0.03 -14.97 -37.24
N ARG A 592 0.60 -14.02 -38.01
CA ARG A 592 -0.15 -12.91 -38.64
C ARG A 592 -0.36 -13.07 -40.15
N SER A 593 0.55 -13.74 -40.84
CA SER A 593 0.57 -13.79 -42.29
C SER A 593 1.16 -15.09 -42.82
N VAL A 594 0.82 -15.40 -44.07
CA VAL A 594 1.42 -16.46 -44.88
C VAL A 594 2.37 -15.87 -45.93
N GLY A 595 3.50 -16.53 -46.13
CA GLY A 595 4.46 -16.29 -47.19
C GLY A 595 4.25 -17.26 -48.34
N VAL A 596 3.89 -16.74 -49.52
CA VAL A 596 3.64 -17.51 -50.74
C VAL A 596 4.66 -17.11 -51.81
N ARG A 597 5.36 -18.10 -52.36
CA ARG A 597 6.28 -17.92 -53.48
C ARG A 597 5.54 -18.12 -54.80
N GLN A 598 5.47 -17.07 -55.60
CA GLN A 598 4.92 -17.12 -56.94
C GLN A 598 5.91 -17.82 -57.90
N ASP A 599 5.40 -18.39 -58.99
CA ASP A 599 6.19 -18.98 -60.09
C ASP A 599 7.17 -17.99 -60.75
N THR A 600 6.83 -16.70 -60.76
CA THR A 600 7.72 -15.60 -61.17
C THR A 600 8.90 -15.36 -60.22
N GLY A 601 8.95 -16.04 -59.06
CA GLY A 601 9.98 -15.90 -58.03
C GLY A 601 9.68 -14.87 -56.93
N ALA A 602 8.61 -14.07 -57.06
CA ALA A 602 8.21 -13.09 -56.06
C ALA A 602 7.75 -13.74 -54.74
N TYR A 603 8.16 -13.19 -53.60
CA TYR A 603 7.72 -13.61 -52.26
C TYR A 603 6.62 -12.68 -51.74
N HIS A 604 5.39 -13.17 -51.70
CA HIS A 604 4.24 -12.42 -51.25
C HIS A 604 3.96 -12.71 -49.78
N ILE A 605 3.80 -11.66 -48.98
CA ILE A 605 3.38 -11.77 -47.58
C ILE A 605 1.94 -11.32 -47.49
N ILE A 606 1.03 -12.27 -47.25
CA ILE A 606 -0.41 -12.03 -47.22
C ILE A 606 -0.90 -12.12 -45.77
N PRO A 607 -1.45 -11.04 -45.19
CA PRO A 607 -2.10 -11.09 -43.88
C PRO A 607 -3.30 -12.04 -43.91
N TRP A 608 -3.49 -12.82 -42.85
CA TRP A 608 -4.59 -13.77 -42.79
C TRP A 608 -5.97 -13.10 -42.96
N SER A 609 -6.15 -11.88 -42.45
CA SER A 609 -7.42 -11.15 -42.55
C SER A 609 -7.81 -10.73 -43.98
N SER A 610 -6.87 -10.78 -44.92
CA SER A 610 -7.11 -10.53 -46.35
C SER A 610 -7.53 -11.78 -47.11
N ILE A 611 -7.37 -12.97 -46.52
CA ILE A 611 -7.75 -14.24 -47.12
C ILE A 611 -9.21 -14.50 -46.78
N THR A 612 -10.09 -14.20 -47.73
CA THR A 612 -11.52 -14.54 -47.64
C THR A 612 -11.80 -15.92 -48.21
N THR A 613 -11.21 -16.22 -49.37
CA THR A 613 -11.28 -17.52 -50.03
C THR A 613 -9.89 -17.93 -50.54
N PHE A 614 -9.60 -19.22 -50.46
CA PHE A 614 -8.39 -19.80 -51.02
C PHE A 614 -8.69 -21.19 -51.58
N ALA A 615 -7.93 -21.60 -52.60
CA ALA A 615 -7.96 -22.94 -53.15
C ALA A 615 -6.63 -23.64 -52.87
N ASN A 616 -6.67 -24.92 -52.52
CA ASN A 616 -5.49 -25.75 -52.27
C ASN A 616 -5.46 -26.92 -53.26
N PHE A 617 -4.38 -27.03 -54.04
CA PHE A 617 -4.25 -28.05 -55.09
C PHE A 617 -3.62 -29.38 -54.62
N VAL A 618 -3.28 -29.49 -53.33
CA VAL A 618 -2.62 -30.67 -52.75
C VAL A 618 -3.60 -31.57 -51.98
N ARG A 619 -4.87 -31.17 -51.90
CA ARG A 619 -5.90 -31.88 -51.12
C ARG A 619 -6.71 -32.85 -52.00
N GLY A 620 -6.63 -34.13 -51.68
CA GLY A 620 -7.46 -35.17 -52.30
C GLY A 620 -7.00 -35.55 -53.70
N ILE A 621 -7.66 -34.99 -54.72
CA ILE A 621 -7.46 -35.32 -56.14
C ILE A 621 -7.15 -34.07 -56.96
N GLY A 622 -6.38 -34.22 -58.03
CA GLY A 622 -6.25 -33.23 -59.09
C GLY A 622 -7.15 -33.58 -60.27
N SER A 623 -7.75 -32.60 -60.94
CA SER A 623 -8.61 -32.86 -62.09
C SER A 623 -8.12 -32.11 -63.32
N VAL A 624 -8.04 -32.80 -64.45
CA VAL A 624 -7.73 -32.21 -65.75
C VAL A 624 -8.99 -32.21 -66.58
N VAL A 625 -9.45 -31.03 -66.98
CA VAL A 625 -10.55 -30.87 -67.95
C VAL A 625 -9.96 -30.26 -69.21
N ALA A 626 -9.86 -31.09 -70.24
CA ALA A 626 -9.23 -30.77 -71.50
C ALA A 626 -10.30 -30.50 -72.56
N ASN A 627 -10.30 -29.31 -73.16
CA ASN A 627 -11.16 -28.94 -74.28
C ASN A 627 -10.30 -28.79 -75.54
N TYR A 628 -10.75 -29.40 -76.64
CA TYR A 628 -10.12 -29.31 -77.95
C TYR A 628 -11.16 -28.94 -78.99
N ASP A 629 -10.87 -27.92 -79.79
CA ASP A 629 -11.78 -27.43 -80.83
C ASP A 629 -11.43 -28.05 -82.18
N VAL A 630 -12.46 -28.49 -82.90
CA VAL A 630 -12.37 -29.14 -84.22
C VAL A 630 -13.26 -28.39 -85.20
N ASP A 631 -12.90 -28.31 -86.49
CA ASP A 631 -13.67 -27.59 -87.50
C ASP A 631 -15.14 -28.05 -87.57
N ARG A 632 -16.05 -27.11 -87.78
CA ARG A 632 -17.49 -27.35 -87.79
C ARG A 632 -17.95 -28.39 -88.81
N HIS A 633 -17.25 -28.51 -89.94
CA HIS A 633 -17.63 -29.39 -91.05
C HIS A 633 -16.94 -30.75 -90.98
N GLU A 634 -16.04 -30.94 -90.03
CA GLU A 634 -15.31 -32.19 -89.88
C GLU A 634 -16.21 -33.27 -89.28
N ASP A 635 -15.93 -34.53 -89.63
CA ASP A 635 -16.68 -35.66 -89.10
C ASP A 635 -16.43 -35.82 -87.58
N ALA A 636 -17.51 -35.68 -86.81
CA ALA A 636 -17.48 -35.78 -85.36
C ALA A 636 -17.04 -37.15 -84.85
N GLU A 637 -17.42 -38.25 -85.53
CA GLU A 637 -17.02 -39.60 -85.12
C GLU A 637 -15.54 -39.84 -85.45
N LYS A 638 -15.05 -39.31 -86.58
CA LYS A 638 -13.62 -39.32 -86.92
C LYS A 638 -12.78 -38.60 -85.86
N ALA A 639 -13.18 -37.37 -85.49
CA ALA A 639 -12.46 -36.58 -84.48
C ALA A 639 -12.50 -37.22 -83.09
N LYS A 640 -13.64 -37.80 -82.70
CA LYS A 640 -13.79 -38.54 -81.45
C LYS A 640 -12.94 -39.81 -81.43
N ALA A 641 -12.87 -40.56 -82.53
CA ALA A 641 -12.01 -41.73 -82.66
C ALA A 641 -10.53 -41.36 -82.55
N ALA A 642 -10.11 -40.27 -83.19
CA ALA A 642 -8.75 -39.75 -83.09
C ALA A 642 -8.41 -39.31 -81.65
N LEU A 643 -9.33 -38.62 -80.98
CA LEU A 643 -9.16 -38.22 -79.57
C LEU A 643 -9.06 -39.44 -78.65
N LYS A 644 -9.87 -40.48 -78.90
CA LYS A 644 -9.80 -41.73 -78.14
C LYS A 644 -8.46 -42.44 -78.34
N ALA A 645 -7.99 -42.57 -79.58
CA ALA A 645 -6.68 -43.14 -79.88
C ALA A 645 -5.52 -42.38 -79.21
N ALA A 646 -5.60 -41.04 -79.16
CA ALA A 646 -4.62 -40.22 -78.46
C ALA A 646 -4.56 -40.50 -76.95
N VAL A 647 -5.73 -40.69 -76.35
CA VAL A 647 -5.86 -41.01 -74.92
C VAL A 647 -5.42 -42.44 -74.63
N ASP A 648 -5.74 -43.39 -75.50
CA ASP A 648 -5.32 -44.78 -75.37
C ASP A 648 -3.78 -44.87 -75.43
N GLU A 649 -3.12 -44.19 -76.39
CA GLU A 649 -1.65 -44.10 -76.45
C GLU A 649 -1.06 -43.40 -75.20
N LEU A 650 -1.75 -42.39 -74.65
CA LEU A 650 -1.32 -41.74 -73.42
C LEU A 650 -1.36 -42.69 -72.21
N LEU A 651 -2.37 -43.57 -72.16
CA LEU A 651 -2.54 -44.56 -71.08
C LEU A 651 -1.55 -45.72 -71.17
N GLU A 652 -0.99 -46.01 -72.35
CA GLU A 652 0.07 -47.02 -72.53
C GLU A 652 1.42 -46.56 -71.94
N LYS A 653 1.64 -45.25 -71.80
CA LYS A 653 2.86 -44.72 -71.19
C LYS A 653 2.85 -44.95 -69.69
N GLU A 654 3.70 -45.86 -69.23
CA GLU A 654 3.84 -46.25 -67.81
C GLU A 654 4.08 -45.03 -66.90
N ASP A 655 4.90 -44.07 -67.34
CA ASP A 655 5.22 -42.83 -66.63
C ASP A 655 4.00 -41.93 -66.36
N ILE A 656 2.97 -41.99 -67.21
CA ILE A 656 1.76 -41.17 -67.10
C ILE A 656 0.60 -41.95 -66.50
N ARG A 657 0.48 -43.26 -66.82
CA ARG A 657 -0.59 -44.12 -66.31
C ARG A 657 -0.64 -44.16 -64.79
N GLY A 658 0.53 -44.15 -64.14
CA GLY A 658 0.65 -44.11 -62.67
C GLY A 658 0.17 -42.80 -62.02
N LEU A 659 0.05 -41.71 -62.80
CA LEU A 659 -0.42 -40.41 -62.32
C LEU A 659 -1.94 -40.23 -62.43
N ILE A 660 -2.61 -41.06 -63.25
CA ILE A 660 -4.05 -41.02 -63.51
C ILE A 660 -4.77 -42.00 -62.59
N ILE A 661 -5.80 -41.51 -61.89
CA ILE A 661 -6.65 -42.30 -61.00
C ILE A 661 -7.92 -42.68 -61.76
N GLY A 662 -8.16 -43.99 -61.92
CA GLY A 662 -9.31 -44.51 -62.68
C GLY A 662 -9.11 -44.47 -64.19
N GLU A 663 -10.21 -44.29 -64.91
CA GLU A 663 -10.29 -44.23 -66.38
C GLU A 663 -10.72 -42.83 -66.85
N PRO A 664 -10.29 -42.36 -68.04
CA PRO A 664 -10.73 -41.10 -68.61
C PRO A 664 -12.22 -41.09 -68.92
N SER A 665 -12.86 -39.95 -68.67
CA SER A 665 -14.25 -39.72 -69.05
C SER A 665 -14.32 -38.90 -70.33
N PHE A 666 -14.86 -39.50 -71.39
CA PHE A 666 -15.20 -38.82 -72.64
C PHE A 666 -16.62 -38.29 -72.56
N VAL A 667 -16.77 -36.96 -72.53
CA VAL A 667 -18.09 -36.32 -72.46
C VAL A 667 -18.73 -36.21 -73.86
N GLY A 668 -17.90 -36.22 -74.91
CA GLY A 668 -18.33 -35.97 -76.28
C GLY A 668 -18.26 -34.48 -76.63
N ILE A 669 -19.22 -34.01 -77.43
CA ILE A 669 -19.31 -32.60 -77.84
C ILE A 669 -19.94 -31.78 -76.70
N VAL A 670 -19.21 -30.79 -76.20
CA VAL A 670 -19.63 -29.93 -75.07
C VAL A 670 -19.96 -28.50 -75.46
N GLY A 671 -19.64 -28.11 -76.71
CA GLY A 671 -19.81 -26.76 -77.19
C GLY A 671 -19.84 -26.72 -78.71
N LEU A 672 -20.60 -25.78 -79.24
CA LEU A 672 -20.79 -25.54 -80.66
C LEU A 672 -20.61 -24.05 -80.90
N THR A 673 -19.59 -23.65 -81.65
CA THR A 673 -19.37 -22.28 -82.10
C THR A 673 -19.69 -22.16 -83.59
N SER A 674 -19.60 -20.95 -84.15
CA SER A 674 -19.84 -20.71 -85.58
C SER A 674 -18.83 -21.42 -86.49
N THR A 675 -17.62 -21.71 -85.99
CA THR A 675 -16.52 -22.31 -86.75
C THR A 675 -16.04 -23.64 -86.22
N ALA A 676 -16.38 -24.02 -84.98
CA ALA A 676 -15.88 -25.24 -84.35
C ALA A 676 -16.96 -26.00 -83.56
N PHE A 677 -16.68 -27.27 -83.29
CA PHE A 677 -17.27 -28.00 -82.18
C PHE A 677 -16.17 -28.39 -81.18
N THR A 678 -16.47 -28.33 -79.89
CA THR A 678 -15.51 -28.60 -78.81
C THR A 678 -15.70 -30.01 -78.27
N LEU A 679 -14.65 -30.82 -78.31
CA LEU A 679 -14.58 -32.12 -77.65
C LEU A 679 -13.97 -31.97 -76.26
N ARG A 680 -14.54 -32.67 -75.27
CA ARG A 680 -14.03 -32.69 -73.89
C ARG A 680 -13.65 -34.08 -73.43
N VAL A 681 -12.45 -34.17 -72.87
CA VAL A 681 -11.99 -35.32 -72.09
C VAL A 681 -11.60 -34.86 -70.70
N SER A 682 -11.94 -35.65 -69.68
CA SER A 682 -11.64 -35.35 -68.28
C SER A 682 -10.88 -36.50 -67.63
N PHE A 683 -9.85 -36.16 -66.85
CA PHE A 683 -9.06 -37.10 -66.08
C PHE A 683 -9.07 -36.73 -64.60
N THR A 684 -9.13 -37.75 -63.75
CA THR A 684 -8.77 -37.61 -62.33
C THR A 684 -7.31 -38.02 -62.20
N THR A 685 -6.52 -37.23 -61.49
CA THR A 685 -5.07 -37.39 -61.35
C THR A 685 -4.66 -37.31 -59.89
N GLN A 686 -3.45 -37.79 -59.59
CA GLN A 686 -2.82 -37.48 -58.31
C GLN A 686 -2.64 -35.96 -58.14
N PRO A 687 -2.72 -35.42 -56.90
CA PRO A 687 -2.58 -34.00 -56.65
C PRO A 687 -1.27 -33.45 -57.23
N LEU A 688 -1.31 -32.21 -57.73
CA LEU A 688 -0.21 -31.52 -58.44
C LEU A 688 0.24 -32.12 -59.79
N LYS A 689 -0.23 -33.31 -60.19
CA LYS A 689 0.16 -33.95 -61.46
C LYS A 689 -0.70 -33.57 -62.66
N GLN A 690 -1.77 -32.83 -62.42
CA GLN A 690 -2.73 -32.35 -63.42
C GLN A 690 -2.07 -31.63 -64.62
N TRP A 691 -1.08 -30.78 -64.39
CA TRP A 691 -0.39 -30.09 -65.49
C TRP A 691 0.50 -31.02 -66.31
N THR A 692 1.22 -31.94 -65.65
CA THR A 692 2.05 -32.94 -66.35
C THR A 692 1.19 -33.81 -67.27
N VAL A 693 0.04 -34.28 -66.78
CA VAL A 693 -0.91 -35.07 -67.57
C VAL A 693 -1.51 -34.23 -68.69
N ARG A 694 -1.89 -32.98 -68.42
CA ARG A 694 -2.43 -32.05 -69.44
C ARG A 694 -1.43 -31.82 -70.58
N PHE A 695 -0.17 -31.53 -70.28
CA PHE A 695 0.84 -31.28 -71.32
C PHE A 695 1.15 -32.53 -72.15
N ALA A 696 1.20 -33.71 -71.51
CA ALA A 696 1.39 -34.97 -72.23
C ALA A 696 0.18 -35.28 -73.14
N LEU A 697 -1.04 -35.07 -72.65
CA LEU A 697 -2.27 -35.20 -73.43
C LEU A 697 -2.30 -34.24 -74.62
N ASP A 698 -1.98 -32.96 -74.42
CA ASP A 698 -1.95 -31.96 -75.50
C ASP A 698 -0.99 -32.37 -76.63
N SER A 699 0.17 -32.94 -76.27
CA SER A 699 1.12 -33.48 -77.24
C SER A 699 0.58 -34.69 -78.01
N MET A 700 -0.10 -35.63 -77.33
CA MET A 700 -0.70 -36.81 -77.98
C MET A 700 -1.87 -36.43 -78.88
N VAL A 701 -2.74 -35.54 -78.42
CA VAL A 701 -3.90 -35.07 -79.19
C VAL A 701 -3.44 -34.39 -80.47
N LYS A 702 -2.42 -33.52 -80.39
CA LYS A 702 -1.84 -32.92 -81.59
C LYS A 702 -1.34 -33.98 -82.58
N LYS A 703 -0.55 -34.95 -82.12
CA LYS A 703 0.01 -36.03 -82.97
C LYS A 703 -1.09 -36.83 -83.67
N HIS A 704 -2.14 -37.23 -82.93
CA HIS A 704 -3.23 -38.04 -83.49
C HIS A 704 -4.17 -37.27 -84.38
N PHE A 705 -4.42 -35.99 -84.10
CA PHE A 705 -5.22 -35.13 -84.98
C PHE A 705 -4.52 -34.90 -86.32
N ASP A 706 -3.18 -34.72 -86.30
CA ASP A 706 -2.38 -34.60 -87.51
C ASP A 706 -2.36 -35.92 -88.30
N LEU A 707 -2.23 -37.09 -87.65
CA LEU A 707 -2.24 -38.41 -88.32
C LEU A 707 -3.59 -38.77 -88.92
N ALA A 708 -4.68 -38.37 -88.26
CA ALA A 708 -6.04 -38.62 -88.73
C ALA A 708 -6.53 -37.56 -89.72
N ASP A 709 -5.70 -36.57 -90.09
CA ASP A 709 -6.06 -35.44 -90.95
C ASP A 709 -7.35 -34.74 -90.47
N VAL A 710 -7.43 -34.50 -89.16
CA VAL A 710 -8.55 -33.77 -88.53
C VAL A 710 -8.29 -32.27 -88.66
N ARG A 711 -9.21 -31.56 -89.32
CA ARG A 711 -9.07 -30.13 -89.58
C ARG A 711 -9.21 -29.30 -88.31
N VAL A 712 -8.24 -28.41 -88.10
CA VAL A 712 -8.35 -27.33 -87.11
C VAL A 712 -9.42 -26.34 -87.56
N PRO A 713 -10.13 -25.66 -86.63
CA PRO A 713 -11.16 -24.70 -86.99
C PRO A 713 -10.62 -23.58 -87.90
N VAL A 714 -11.24 -23.40 -89.07
CA VAL A 714 -10.87 -22.32 -90.00
C VAL A 714 -11.99 -21.28 -90.05
N GLN A 715 -11.61 -20.01 -89.97
CA GLN A 715 -12.55 -18.92 -90.18
C GLN A 715 -13.00 -18.91 -91.65
N MET A 716 -14.28 -19.19 -91.91
CA MET A 716 -14.85 -19.12 -93.25
C MET A 716 -15.44 -17.73 -93.53
N TYR A 717 -15.14 -17.20 -94.71
CA TYR A 717 -15.74 -15.97 -95.23
C TYR A 717 -16.49 -16.30 -96.52
N GLN A 718 -17.75 -15.89 -96.60
CA GLN A 718 -18.51 -15.96 -97.85
C GLN A 718 -18.38 -14.62 -98.58
N LEU A 719 -17.64 -14.60 -99.69
CA LEU A 719 -17.59 -13.45 -100.59
C LEU A 719 -18.87 -13.44 -101.43
N LEU A 720 -19.72 -12.44 -101.23
CA LEU A 720 -20.88 -12.19 -102.08
C LEU A 720 -20.40 -11.66 -103.45
N PRO A 721 -20.89 -12.21 -104.58
CA PRO A 721 -20.59 -11.66 -105.90
C PRO A 721 -21.03 -10.20 -105.99
N SER A 722 -20.17 -9.33 -106.54
CA SER A 722 -20.51 -7.91 -106.75
C SER A 722 -21.73 -7.77 -107.66
N PRO A 723 -22.72 -6.90 -107.38
CA PRO A 723 -23.99 -6.83 -108.12
C PRO A 723 -23.90 -6.46 -109.62
N ASN A 724 -22.71 -6.24 -110.20
CA ASN A 724 -22.52 -5.67 -111.53
C ASN A 724 -21.65 -6.51 -112.50
N ALA A 725 -21.50 -7.82 -112.30
CA ALA A 725 -20.90 -8.68 -113.33
C ALA A 725 -21.97 -9.07 -114.38
N ALA A 726 -22.02 -8.32 -115.49
CA ALA A 726 -22.80 -8.67 -116.68
C ALA A 726 -22.45 -10.08 -117.20
N PRO A 727 -23.40 -10.83 -117.78
CA PRO A 727 -23.10 -12.12 -118.41
C PRO A 727 -22.12 -11.91 -119.59
N PRO A 728 -21.20 -12.86 -119.85
CA PRO A 728 -20.20 -12.70 -120.91
C PRO A 728 -20.87 -12.56 -122.28
N SER A 729 -20.52 -11.50 -123.01
CA SER A 729 -20.94 -11.25 -124.38
C SER A 729 -20.41 -12.34 -125.30
N GLN A 730 -21.31 -12.95 -126.08
CA GLN A 730 -20.96 -13.73 -127.27
C GLN A 730 -20.18 -12.83 -128.24
N GLN A 731 -18.93 -13.18 -128.55
CA GLN A 731 -18.23 -12.65 -129.72
C GLN A 731 -18.49 -13.54 -130.95
N PRO A 732 -18.67 -12.95 -132.14
CA PRO A 732 -18.97 -13.71 -133.36
C PRO A 732 -17.70 -14.30 -133.97
N THR A 733 -17.75 -15.58 -134.33
CA THR A 733 -16.82 -16.19 -135.29
C THR A 733 -17.27 -15.82 -136.70
N LEU A 734 -16.39 -15.15 -137.44
CA LEU A 734 -16.35 -15.22 -138.90
C LEU A 734 -15.90 -16.62 -139.34
#